data_AF-A0A0V1B685-F1
#
_entry.id   AF-A0A0V1B685-F1
#
_cell.length_a   1.000
_cell.length_b   1.000
_cell.length_c   1.000
_cell.angle_alpha   90.00
_cell.angle_beta   90.00
_cell.angle_gamma   90.00
#
_symmetry.space_group_name_H-M   'P 1'
#
loop_
_entity.id
_entity.type
_entity.pdbx_description
1 polymer ?
#
loop_
_entity_poly.entity_id
_entity_poly.type
_entity_poly.pdbx_seq_one_letter_code
_entity_poly.pdbx_strand_id
1 'polypeptide(L)'
;MKNVTGQMADKIAKIMFALGDAAEPNRDSCHLLLSALNILTVECMDRAKRLASKFNSKTVRLEHFLFACRKQVPLMNRLIYCISVRKQTVQLQKCLDLMDDDDIPVILNTSHKNKVSGWSHKIAQWLAPGYEDDYVEEVLQKGKAIRREIKAAKRTENFTTTEYDEFSYARTKSFLPIKHKDSWLFGKWLRHIGFNSFWKTLSRAEMEAVSIFAFEIVAAIMDIALEVRETNVASGQFENTDKIQPDDMKEAIRRYLNYFMETIFNSVILLNVAVVSLEKLMTRDRLQALKAARSGEDDSCDVTVDVDGNRFMEEFFEQVEEIRGSIDLIANNVEEVKKKHSAILSNPVNDPKTKDELEELMASIKKTANKVRNKLKVIEQQLEQDESTEGSTADLRIRKTQHSTLSRKFVEVMTDYNKTQTDYRERCKGRIQRQLDIAGKQVDSEQLEEMIESGNPAIFTQGIITDTQQAKQTLADIEARHNDIIKLESSIRELHDMFMDMAMLVESQGEMIDRIEYNVEHAKDYVDRAVSDTKKAVQMNSNDDSYEEELKHIGLVCASFEQYSARFVRTCANEYVRLAKLYGLERLKKAKTNEHFKKLRQCVEINSRFLRMICISARNLFDDFERDPIMSANLLAKVPEYLAEKLDIILRQSARDWSAAGVEERKACYGHVIAELESRYPVEGRSEIQVLVPGAGMGRLVWEIAQRGFFSQGNEYSYYMLFGSNFMLNRCVVREQYSIYPWLSQWHQSVVPEDEIVAVQVPDIDPRLPSNGGKMSMVAGDFLQVYDTANSWDSVCTVFFIDTTANVINYVERIYDILKPGGCWLNFGPLLYHFSEKGPFASIELPYDILRENEQLDVPASYAQHPGAVASYQYIEYSILYILPYYF
;
A
#
# COMPACT_ATOMS: atom_id res chain seq x y z
N MET A 1 -40.16 -29.15 -16.36
CA MET A 1 -39.38 -27.90 -16.07
C MET A 1 -39.57 -27.46 -14.62
N LYS A 2 -40.80 -27.18 -14.14
CA LYS A 2 -41.12 -26.71 -12.77
C LYS A 2 -40.36 -27.37 -11.59
N ASN A 3 -40.01 -28.65 -11.69
CA ASN A 3 -39.31 -29.39 -10.62
C ASN A 3 -37.91 -28.81 -10.27
N VAL A 4 -37.17 -28.21 -11.23
CA VAL A 4 -35.81 -27.68 -10.96
C VAL A 4 -35.85 -26.44 -10.09
N THR A 5 -36.77 -25.52 -10.39
CA THR A 5 -36.94 -24.26 -9.66
C THR A 5 -37.40 -24.50 -8.22
N GLY A 6 -38.30 -25.48 -8.01
CA GLY A 6 -38.68 -25.94 -6.68
C GLY A 6 -37.50 -26.52 -5.91
N GLN A 7 -36.82 -27.54 -6.47
CA GLN A 7 -35.66 -28.18 -5.84
C GLN A 7 -34.51 -27.19 -5.52
N MET A 8 -34.38 -26.09 -6.27
CA MET A 8 -33.40 -25.04 -5.99
C MET A 8 -33.89 -24.05 -4.92
N ALA A 9 -35.19 -23.73 -4.89
CA ALA A 9 -35.80 -22.91 -3.83
C ALA A 9 -35.74 -23.63 -2.46
N ASP A 10 -36.06 -24.92 -2.40
CA ASP A 10 -35.93 -25.76 -1.20
C ASP A 10 -34.48 -25.80 -0.68
N LYS A 11 -33.52 -25.70 -1.61
CA LYS A 11 -32.08 -25.68 -1.31
C LYS A 11 -31.62 -24.31 -0.81
N ILE A 12 -32.16 -23.23 -1.36
CA ILE A 12 -31.96 -21.86 -0.88
C ILE A 12 -32.58 -21.69 0.51
N ALA A 13 -33.77 -22.22 0.78
CA ALA A 13 -34.38 -22.20 2.11
C ALA A 13 -33.44 -22.80 3.18
N LYS A 14 -32.83 -23.97 2.90
CA LYS A 14 -31.88 -24.58 3.84
C LYS A 14 -30.60 -23.75 4.04
N ILE A 15 -30.17 -22.98 3.03
CA ILE A 15 -29.06 -22.03 3.14
C ILE A 15 -29.49 -20.78 3.94
N MET A 16 -30.69 -20.25 3.72
CA MET A 16 -31.24 -19.10 4.48
C MET A 16 -31.41 -19.42 5.96
N PHE A 17 -31.89 -20.63 6.29
CA PHE A 17 -31.94 -21.12 7.67
C PHE A 17 -30.56 -21.13 8.33
N ALA A 18 -29.58 -21.75 7.66
CA ALA A 18 -28.19 -21.83 8.12
C ALA A 18 -27.51 -20.45 8.27
N LEU A 19 -27.95 -19.43 7.52
CA LEU A 19 -27.43 -18.06 7.57
C LEU A 19 -28.16 -17.13 8.56
N GLY A 20 -29.27 -17.56 9.17
CA GLY A 20 -29.92 -16.82 10.26
C GLY A 20 -31.36 -16.34 10.02
N ASP A 21 -32.08 -16.84 8.99
CA ASP A 21 -33.51 -16.54 8.79
C ASP A 21 -34.40 -17.30 9.81
N ALA A 22 -35.11 -18.35 9.39
CA ALA A 22 -35.94 -19.22 10.22
C ALA A 22 -35.70 -20.69 9.86
N ALA A 23 -36.14 -21.64 10.70
CA ALA A 23 -36.15 -23.07 10.37
C ALA A 23 -36.98 -23.34 9.09
N GLU A 24 -38.08 -22.60 8.94
CA GLU A 24 -38.90 -22.55 7.74
C GLU A 24 -38.92 -21.12 7.15
N PRO A 25 -37.97 -20.74 6.28
CA PRO A 25 -37.95 -19.46 5.60
C PRO A 25 -39.24 -19.12 4.84
N ASN A 26 -39.51 -17.82 4.66
CA ASN A 26 -40.61 -17.40 3.81
C ASN A 26 -40.35 -17.83 2.35
N ARG A 27 -41.32 -18.53 1.75
CA ARG A 27 -41.22 -19.10 0.40
C ARG A 27 -41.05 -18.03 -0.69
N ASP A 28 -41.70 -16.88 -0.53
CA ASP A 28 -41.61 -15.78 -1.49
C ASP A 28 -40.25 -15.09 -1.38
N SER A 29 -39.73 -14.91 -0.16
CA SER A 29 -38.34 -14.46 0.08
C SER A 29 -37.32 -15.42 -0.58
N CYS A 30 -37.53 -16.74 -0.49
CA CYS A 30 -36.70 -17.74 -1.18
C CYS A 30 -36.77 -17.60 -2.71
N HIS A 31 -37.96 -17.35 -3.28
CA HIS A 31 -38.14 -17.18 -4.72
C HIS A 31 -37.57 -15.85 -5.24
N LEU A 32 -37.66 -14.77 -4.47
CA LEU A 32 -37.00 -13.49 -4.77
C LEU A 32 -35.48 -13.64 -4.79
N LEU A 33 -34.91 -14.27 -3.76
CA LEU A 33 -33.47 -14.52 -3.66
C LEU A 33 -32.94 -15.44 -4.78
N LEU A 34 -33.69 -16.48 -5.14
CA LEU A 34 -33.40 -17.32 -6.31
C LEU A 34 -33.41 -16.51 -7.61
N SER A 35 -34.36 -15.59 -7.76
CA SER A 35 -34.48 -14.76 -8.96
C SER A 35 -33.31 -13.79 -9.12
N ALA A 36 -32.91 -13.11 -8.04
CA ALA A 36 -31.71 -12.28 -8.00
C ALA A 36 -30.44 -13.09 -8.30
N LEU A 37 -30.29 -14.28 -7.69
CA LEU A 37 -29.16 -15.18 -7.93
C LEU A 37 -29.07 -15.59 -9.41
N ASN A 38 -30.19 -15.90 -10.05
CA ASN A 38 -30.23 -16.25 -11.48
C ASN A 38 -29.69 -15.10 -12.34
N ILE A 39 -30.20 -13.87 -12.14
CA ILE A 39 -29.80 -12.68 -12.92
C ILE A 39 -28.30 -12.40 -12.76
N LEU A 40 -27.81 -12.36 -11.52
CA LEU A 40 -26.41 -12.06 -11.20
C LEU A 40 -25.45 -13.12 -11.76
N THR A 41 -25.85 -14.40 -11.70
CA THR A 41 -25.06 -15.50 -12.29
C THR A 41 -25.03 -15.42 -13.82
N VAL A 42 -26.14 -15.04 -14.45
CA VAL A 42 -26.22 -14.87 -15.91
C VAL A 42 -25.29 -13.76 -16.40
N GLU A 43 -25.39 -12.56 -15.82
CA GLU A 43 -24.58 -11.40 -16.28
C GLU A 43 -23.07 -11.64 -16.11
N CYS A 44 -22.64 -12.21 -14.98
CA CYS A 44 -21.21 -12.51 -14.75
C CYS A 44 -20.65 -13.50 -15.77
N MET A 45 -21.43 -14.52 -16.14
CA MET A 45 -20.99 -15.53 -17.13
C MET A 45 -21.01 -15.00 -18.55
N ASP A 46 -22.02 -14.22 -18.94
CA ASP A 46 -22.04 -13.62 -20.27
C ASP A 46 -20.88 -12.61 -20.44
N ARG A 47 -20.50 -11.88 -19.38
CA ARG A 47 -19.26 -11.10 -19.35
C ARG A 47 -18.01 -11.96 -19.50
N ALA A 48 -17.91 -13.07 -18.76
CA ALA A 48 -16.79 -14.02 -18.87
C ALA A 48 -16.67 -14.64 -20.28
N LYS A 49 -17.81 -14.91 -20.92
CA LYS A 49 -17.92 -15.38 -22.30
C LYS A 49 -17.49 -14.31 -23.32
N ARG A 50 -17.95 -13.07 -23.18
CA ARG A 50 -17.49 -11.93 -24.01
C ARG A 50 -15.97 -11.75 -23.92
N LEU A 51 -15.40 -11.92 -22.73
CA LEU A 51 -13.95 -11.89 -22.49
C LEU A 51 -13.24 -13.06 -23.18
N ALA A 52 -13.69 -14.30 -22.99
CA ALA A 52 -13.11 -15.47 -23.65
C ALA A 52 -13.13 -15.35 -25.19
N SER A 53 -14.22 -14.86 -25.77
CA SER A 53 -14.29 -14.57 -27.21
C SER A 53 -13.30 -13.48 -27.64
N LYS A 54 -13.11 -12.41 -26.85
CA LYS A 54 -12.12 -11.36 -27.13
C LYS A 54 -10.68 -11.90 -27.13
N PHE A 55 -10.39 -12.91 -26.31
CA PHE A 55 -9.09 -13.61 -26.28
C PHE A 55 -9.04 -14.86 -27.18
N ASN A 56 -9.92 -14.97 -28.19
CA ASN A 56 -10.01 -16.09 -29.13
C ASN A 56 -10.16 -17.48 -28.49
N SER A 57 -10.61 -17.55 -27.23
CA SER A 57 -10.77 -18.79 -26.48
C SER A 57 -12.10 -19.47 -26.79
N LYS A 58 -12.03 -20.73 -27.22
CA LYS A 58 -13.21 -21.58 -27.49
C LYS A 58 -13.95 -22.03 -26.21
N THR A 59 -13.33 -21.88 -25.04
CA THR A 59 -13.90 -22.21 -23.73
C THR A 59 -13.69 -21.06 -22.73
N VAL A 60 -14.58 -20.91 -21.75
CA VAL A 60 -14.42 -19.94 -20.66
C VAL A 60 -13.63 -20.60 -19.55
N ARG A 61 -12.31 -20.37 -19.57
CA ARG A 61 -11.40 -20.68 -18.46
C ARG A 61 -11.69 -19.82 -17.23
N LEU A 62 -11.36 -20.31 -16.02
CA LEU A 62 -11.61 -19.62 -14.75
C LEU A 62 -11.08 -18.16 -14.72
N GLU A 63 -9.94 -17.90 -15.35
CA GLU A 63 -9.36 -16.54 -15.44
C GLU A 63 -10.33 -15.51 -16.07
N HIS A 64 -11.13 -15.89 -17.08
CA HIS A 64 -12.11 -14.98 -17.68
C HIS A 64 -13.29 -14.71 -16.74
N PHE A 65 -13.65 -15.70 -15.92
CA PHE A 65 -14.69 -15.56 -14.90
C PHE A 65 -14.23 -14.68 -13.73
N LEU A 66 -13.03 -14.93 -13.21
CA LEU A 66 -12.43 -14.09 -12.16
C LEU A 66 -12.21 -12.65 -12.66
N PHE A 67 -11.75 -12.47 -13.90
CA PHE A 67 -11.62 -11.15 -14.51
C PHE A 67 -12.96 -10.45 -14.77
N ALA A 68 -14.05 -11.19 -15.02
CA ALA A 68 -15.40 -10.64 -15.14
C ALA A 68 -15.93 -10.08 -13.81
N CYS A 69 -15.61 -10.76 -12.70
CA CYS A 69 -16.02 -10.41 -11.34
C CYS A 69 -15.02 -9.50 -10.60
N ARG A 70 -13.87 -9.15 -11.21
CA ARG A 70 -12.73 -8.48 -10.55
C ARG A 70 -13.04 -7.22 -9.75
N LYS A 71 -13.98 -6.40 -10.23
CA LYS A 71 -14.35 -5.15 -9.55
C LYS A 71 -15.04 -5.40 -8.20
N GLN A 72 -15.52 -6.61 -7.93
CA GLN A 72 -16.22 -6.96 -6.70
C GLN A 72 -15.23 -7.56 -5.69
N VAL A 73 -14.28 -6.73 -5.26
CA VAL A 73 -13.17 -7.11 -4.38
C VAL A 73 -13.63 -7.93 -3.16
N PRO A 74 -14.72 -7.59 -2.43
CA PRO A 74 -15.16 -8.40 -1.28
C PRO A 74 -15.76 -9.76 -1.64
N LEU A 75 -16.24 -9.94 -2.88
CA LEU A 75 -16.76 -11.23 -3.39
C LEU A 75 -15.62 -12.06 -3.97
N MET A 76 -14.67 -11.42 -4.65
CA MET A 76 -13.45 -12.00 -5.19
C MET A 76 -12.58 -12.60 -4.08
N ASN A 77 -12.32 -11.85 -3.01
CA ASN A 77 -11.47 -12.30 -1.91
C ASN A 77 -12.11 -13.48 -1.16
N ARG A 78 -13.43 -13.46 -0.94
CA ARG A 78 -14.16 -14.62 -0.36
C ARG A 78 -14.12 -15.85 -1.28
N LEU A 79 -14.23 -15.67 -2.60
CA LEU A 79 -14.11 -16.77 -3.57
C LEU A 79 -12.70 -17.37 -3.56
N ILE A 80 -11.66 -16.53 -3.53
CA ILE A 80 -10.25 -16.94 -3.45
C ILE A 80 -9.99 -17.72 -2.15
N TYR A 81 -10.44 -17.21 -1.01
CA TYR A 81 -10.33 -17.88 0.30
C TYR A 81 -11.04 -19.23 0.32
N CYS A 82 -12.31 -19.31 -0.09
CA CYS A 82 -13.05 -20.56 -0.10
C CYS A 82 -12.43 -21.61 -1.06
N ILE A 83 -11.81 -21.18 -2.17
CA ILE A 83 -11.05 -22.08 -3.06
C ILE A 83 -9.73 -22.53 -2.42
N SER A 84 -9.01 -21.65 -1.72
CA SER A 84 -7.74 -21.98 -1.06
C SER A 84 -7.94 -22.96 0.11
N VAL A 85 -8.91 -22.67 1.00
CA VAL A 85 -9.29 -23.51 2.13
C VAL A 85 -9.74 -24.89 1.66
N ARG A 86 -10.62 -25.00 0.66
CA ARG A 86 -11.09 -26.31 0.17
C ARG A 86 -9.97 -27.15 -0.43
N LYS A 87 -8.98 -26.53 -1.09
CA LYS A 87 -7.80 -27.22 -1.62
C LYS A 87 -6.95 -27.81 -0.49
N GLN A 88 -6.81 -27.07 0.62
CA GLN A 88 -6.20 -27.57 1.85
C GLN A 88 -7.05 -28.69 2.49
N THR A 89 -8.38 -28.56 2.57
CA THR A 89 -9.27 -29.60 3.13
C THR A 89 -9.17 -30.92 2.37
N VAL A 90 -9.04 -30.89 1.03
CA VAL A 90 -8.87 -32.11 0.22
C VAL A 90 -7.48 -32.71 0.36
N GLN A 91 -6.45 -31.92 0.66
CA GLN A 91 -5.12 -32.42 1.01
C GLN A 91 -5.11 -33.02 2.43
N LEU A 92 -5.71 -32.34 3.42
CA LEU A 92 -5.89 -32.87 4.77
C LEU A 92 -6.69 -34.17 4.75
N GLN A 93 -7.81 -34.24 4.03
CA GLN A 93 -8.61 -35.46 3.94
C GLN A 93 -7.79 -36.62 3.37
N LYS A 94 -6.97 -36.38 2.34
CA LYS A 94 -6.06 -37.41 1.82
C LYS A 94 -4.95 -37.84 2.77
N CYS A 95 -4.54 -36.99 3.70
CA CYS A 95 -3.61 -37.37 4.77
C CYS A 95 -4.32 -38.15 5.87
N LEU A 96 -5.52 -37.71 6.27
CA LEU A 96 -6.39 -38.39 7.25
C LEU A 96 -6.85 -39.78 6.77
N ASP A 97 -7.15 -39.93 5.47
CA ASP A 97 -7.52 -41.22 4.85
C ASP A 97 -6.33 -42.23 4.77
N LEU A 98 -5.13 -41.86 5.24
CA LEU A 98 -3.88 -42.64 5.13
C LEU A 98 -3.14 -42.84 6.47
N MET A 99 -3.72 -42.44 7.61
CA MET A 99 -3.03 -42.37 8.91
C MET A 99 -3.87 -42.95 10.06
N ASP A 100 -3.21 -43.54 11.06
CA ASP A 100 -3.83 -44.05 12.29
C ASP A 100 -4.08 -42.91 13.33
N ASP A 101 -5.01 -43.14 14.26
CA ASP A 101 -5.61 -42.10 15.12
C ASP A 101 -4.64 -41.33 16.04
N ASP A 102 -3.46 -41.87 16.36
CA ASP A 102 -2.52 -41.24 17.31
C ASP A 102 -1.68 -40.09 16.72
N ASP A 103 -1.56 -39.97 15.39
CA ASP A 103 -0.72 -38.95 14.71
C ASP A 103 -1.43 -37.61 14.47
N ILE A 104 -2.75 -37.54 14.70
CA ILE A 104 -3.62 -36.38 14.45
C ILE A 104 -3.11 -35.04 15.07
N PRO A 105 -2.56 -35.01 16.31
CA PRO A 105 -2.18 -33.74 16.95
C PRO A 105 -1.00 -33.00 16.30
N VAL A 106 -0.13 -33.71 15.57
CA VAL A 106 1.11 -33.15 15.01
C VAL A 106 0.84 -32.24 13.80
N ILE A 107 -0.16 -32.58 12.98
CA ILE A 107 -0.46 -31.83 11.74
C ILE A 107 -1.18 -30.51 12.02
N LEU A 108 -1.99 -30.42 13.09
CA LEU A 108 -2.67 -29.16 13.48
C LEU A 108 -1.68 -28.01 13.74
N ASN A 109 -0.46 -28.31 14.19
CA ASN A 109 0.60 -27.32 14.39
C ASN A 109 1.38 -26.93 13.11
N THR A 110 1.21 -27.65 11.99
CA THR A 110 1.94 -27.38 10.73
C THR A 110 1.09 -26.71 9.64
N SER A 111 -0.21 -26.47 9.88
CA SER A 111 -1.13 -25.93 8.87
C SER A 111 -1.00 -24.40 8.59
N HIS A 112 -0.05 -23.69 9.20
CA HIS A 112 0.17 -22.24 8.97
C HIS A 112 1.51 -21.93 8.26
N LYS A 113 1.85 -22.68 7.21
CA LYS A 113 2.81 -22.26 6.16
C LYS A 113 2.77 -23.20 4.95
N ASN A 114 1.72 -23.12 4.14
CA ASN A 114 1.74 -23.67 2.79
C ASN A 114 1.24 -22.63 1.79
N LYS A 115 2.13 -22.23 0.87
CA LYS A 115 1.94 -21.13 -0.09
C LYS A 115 0.58 -21.25 -0.78
N VAL A 116 -0.26 -20.22 -0.59
CA VAL A 116 -1.43 -19.97 -1.43
C VAL A 116 -0.94 -20.02 -2.88
N SER A 117 -1.39 -21.04 -3.62
CA SER A 117 -0.67 -21.48 -4.83
C SER A 117 -0.52 -20.36 -5.84
N GLY A 118 0.66 -20.19 -6.45
CA GLY A 118 1.05 -19.01 -7.25
C GLY A 118 0.16 -18.64 -8.46
N TRP A 119 -0.94 -19.35 -8.69
CA TRP A 119 -2.02 -18.95 -9.58
C TRP A 119 -2.98 -17.93 -8.94
N SER A 120 -3.36 -18.09 -7.67
CA SER A 120 -4.23 -17.14 -6.98
C SER A 120 -3.50 -15.84 -6.66
N HIS A 121 -2.21 -15.89 -6.30
CA HIS A 121 -1.37 -14.70 -6.11
C HIS A 121 -1.18 -13.93 -7.43
N LYS A 122 -0.94 -14.63 -8.56
CA LYS A 122 -0.91 -14.01 -9.90
C LYS A 122 -2.23 -13.35 -10.28
N ILE A 123 -3.37 -13.97 -9.97
CA ILE A 123 -4.69 -13.35 -10.24
C ILE A 123 -4.93 -12.16 -9.30
N ALA A 124 -4.57 -12.22 -8.03
CA ALA A 124 -4.69 -11.09 -7.11
C ALA A 124 -3.91 -9.86 -7.61
N GLN A 125 -2.62 -10.04 -7.95
CA GLN A 125 -1.78 -8.99 -8.56
C GLN A 125 -2.36 -8.44 -9.88
N TRP A 126 -3.01 -9.28 -10.69
CA TRP A 126 -3.56 -8.87 -12.00
C TRP A 126 -4.93 -8.18 -11.90
N LEU A 127 -5.61 -8.26 -10.75
CA LEU A 127 -6.96 -7.72 -10.55
C LEU A 127 -7.01 -6.48 -9.64
N ALA A 128 -5.99 -6.22 -8.82
CA ALA A 128 -5.88 -5.04 -7.96
C ALA A 128 -4.41 -4.59 -7.79
N PRO A 129 -4.02 -3.39 -8.25
CA PRO A 129 -2.77 -2.75 -7.81
C PRO A 129 -2.85 -2.48 -6.30
N GLY A 130 -1.83 -2.86 -5.53
CA GLY A 130 -1.81 -2.71 -4.07
C GLY A 130 -2.41 -3.88 -3.26
N TYR A 131 -2.40 -5.10 -3.81
CA TYR A 131 -2.81 -6.30 -3.06
C TYR A 131 -1.67 -6.81 -2.14
N GLU A 132 -1.71 -6.47 -0.86
CA GLU A 132 -0.88 -7.09 0.19
C GLU A 132 -1.62 -8.26 0.87
N ASP A 133 -0.94 -9.40 1.02
CA ASP A 133 -1.56 -10.70 1.39
C ASP A 133 -2.26 -10.71 2.77
N ASP A 134 -1.92 -9.79 3.69
CA ASP A 134 -2.39 -9.85 5.09
C ASP A 134 -3.61 -8.96 5.43
N TYR A 135 -3.91 -7.91 4.66
CA TYR A 135 -4.75 -6.81 5.18
C TYR A 135 -6.28 -6.96 5.00
N VAL A 136 -6.72 -7.61 3.92
CA VAL A 136 -8.17 -7.71 3.62
C VAL A 136 -8.82 -8.96 4.24
N GLU A 137 -8.05 -10.01 4.50
CA GLU A 137 -8.54 -11.29 5.01
C GLU A 137 -8.89 -11.24 6.51
N GLU A 138 -8.23 -10.39 7.30
CA GLU A 138 -8.55 -10.21 8.71
C GLU A 138 -9.75 -9.27 8.93
N VAL A 139 -9.78 -8.09 8.31
CA VAL A 139 -10.77 -7.04 8.65
C VAL A 139 -12.15 -7.31 8.02
N LEU A 140 -12.21 -7.68 6.73
CA LEU A 140 -13.47 -7.84 6.01
C LEU A 140 -14.08 -9.25 6.12
N GLN A 141 -13.26 -10.31 6.09
CA GLN A 141 -13.78 -11.67 6.24
C GLN A 141 -14.11 -11.99 7.69
N LYS A 142 -13.17 -11.87 8.65
CA LYS A 142 -13.48 -12.19 10.05
C LYS A 142 -14.61 -11.30 10.57
N GLY A 143 -14.63 -10.02 10.26
CA GLY A 143 -15.70 -9.11 10.69
C GLY A 143 -17.12 -9.55 10.28
N LYS A 144 -17.33 -10.19 9.13
CA LYS A 144 -18.65 -10.71 8.71
C LYS A 144 -18.85 -12.20 9.04
N ALA A 145 -17.82 -13.03 8.90
CA ALA A 145 -17.86 -14.44 9.27
C ALA A 145 -18.09 -14.63 10.78
N ILE A 146 -17.36 -13.91 11.64
CA ILE A 146 -17.56 -13.92 13.09
C ILE A 146 -18.98 -13.41 13.44
N ARG A 147 -19.54 -12.43 12.73
CA ARG A 147 -20.94 -12.03 12.94
C ARG A 147 -21.93 -13.16 12.62
N ARG A 148 -21.71 -13.92 11.53
CA ARG A 148 -22.53 -15.11 11.21
C ARG A 148 -22.34 -16.23 12.23
N GLU A 149 -21.11 -16.48 12.69
CA GLU A 149 -20.81 -17.50 13.70
C GLU A 149 -21.35 -17.14 15.10
N ILE A 150 -21.27 -15.86 15.50
CA ILE A 150 -21.90 -15.35 16.73
C ILE A 150 -23.43 -15.44 16.62
N LYS A 151 -24.04 -15.07 15.49
CA LYS A 151 -25.49 -15.22 15.28
C LYS A 151 -25.90 -16.71 15.30
N ALA A 152 -25.12 -17.59 14.68
CA ALA A 152 -25.33 -19.04 14.73
C ALA A 152 -25.22 -19.60 16.17
N ALA A 153 -24.18 -19.22 16.91
CA ALA A 153 -23.94 -19.65 18.29
C ALA A 153 -25.07 -19.22 19.24
N LYS A 154 -25.48 -17.94 19.16
CA LYS A 154 -26.66 -17.41 19.88
C LYS A 154 -27.96 -18.14 19.51
N ARG A 155 -28.11 -18.55 18.25
CA ARG A 155 -29.29 -19.31 17.81
C ARG A 155 -29.32 -20.71 18.42
N THR A 156 -28.17 -21.39 18.46
CA THR A 156 -28.04 -22.75 19.01
C THR A 156 -28.11 -22.84 20.53
N GLU A 157 -28.06 -21.70 21.24
CA GLU A 157 -28.00 -21.63 22.70
C GLU A 157 -29.20 -22.29 23.42
N ASN A 158 -30.37 -22.30 22.78
CA ASN A 158 -31.62 -22.86 23.33
C ASN A 158 -32.19 -24.02 22.50
N PHE A 159 -31.43 -24.61 21.57
CA PHE A 159 -31.93 -25.68 20.70
C PHE A 159 -32.06 -27.03 21.43
N THR A 160 -33.15 -27.74 21.13
CA THR A 160 -33.22 -29.18 21.38
C THR A 160 -32.24 -29.94 20.47
N THR A 161 -31.88 -31.18 20.83
CA THR A 161 -30.98 -32.03 20.03
C THR A 161 -31.44 -32.15 18.58
N THR A 162 -32.75 -32.31 18.35
CA THR A 162 -33.35 -32.42 17.01
C THR A 162 -33.19 -31.14 16.19
N GLU A 163 -33.40 -29.96 16.79
CA GLU A 163 -33.23 -28.67 16.12
C GLU A 163 -31.76 -28.37 15.82
N TYR A 164 -30.86 -28.78 16.72
CA TYR A 164 -29.42 -28.69 16.51
C TYR A 164 -28.95 -29.60 15.37
N ASP A 165 -29.44 -30.84 15.29
CA ASP A 165 -29.15 -31.76 14.18
C ASP A 165 -29.67 -31.23 12.84
N GLU A 166 -30.88 -30.66 12.81
CA GLU A 166 -31.44 -30.05 11.60
C GLU A 166 -30.65 -28.81 11.16
N PHE A 167 -30.26 -27.94 12.10
CA PHE A 167 -29.43 -26.77 11.83
C PHE A 167 -28.01 -27.14 11.37
N SER A 168 -27.39 -28.12 12.02
CA SER A 168 -26.10 -28.70 11.61
C SER A 168 -26.18 -29.26 10.19
N TYR A 169 -27.22 -30.05 9.89
CA TYR A 169 -27.48 -30.56 8.55
C TYR A 169 -27.70 -29.44 7.52
N ALA A 170 -28.39 -28.35 7.89
CA ALA A 170 -28.56 -27.18 7.03
C ALA A 170 -27.23 -26.48 6.73
N ARG A 171 -26.33 -26.34 7.70
CA ARG A 171 -24.98 -25.76 7.50
C ARG A 171 -24.11 -26.58 6.54
N THR A 172 -24.36 -27.87 6.34
CA THR A 172 -23.68 -28.68 5.31
C THR A 172 -24.16 -28.40 3.87
N LYS A 173 -25.22 -27.61 3.67
CA LYS A 173 -25.82 -27.37 2.35
C LYS A 173 -25.05 -26.31 1.56
N SER A 174 -24.52 -26.74 0.42
CA SER A 174 -23.89 -25.91 -0.60
C SER A 174 -24.47 -26.24 -1.97
N PHE A 175 -24.31 -25.35 -2.96
CA PHE A 175 -24.89 -25.57 -4.28
C PHE A 175 -24.33 -26.81 -5.01
N LEU A 176 -23.06 -27.18 -4.77
CA LEU A 176 -22.40 -28.38 -5.30
C LEU A 176 -22.13 -29.42 -4.18
N PRO A 177 -22.65 -30.67 -4.24
CA PRO A 177 -22.45 -31.66 -3.19
C PRO A 177 -20.98 -32.05 -2.94
N ILE A 178 -20.62 -32.33 -1.69
CA ILE A 178 -19.27 -32.77 -1.29
C ILE A 178 -18.91 -34.13 -1.93
N LYS A 179 -19.88 -35.05 -2.07
CA LYS A 179 -19.72 -36.29 -2.84
C LYS A 179 -19.98 -36.00 -4.33
N HIS A 180 -18.89 -35.66 -5.03
CA HIS A 180 -18.90 -35.00 -6.34
C HIS A 180 -19.55 -35.76 -7.52
N LYS A 181 -19.85 -37.06 -7.43
CA LYS A 181 -20.36 -37.85 -8.58
C LYS A 181 -21.81 -37.51 -8.96
N ASP A 182 -22.62 -36.98 -8.04
CA ASP A 182 -24.07 -36.81 -8.23
C ASP A 182 -24.54 -35.35 -8.32
N SER A 183 -23.70 -34.44 -8.83
CA SER A 183 -24.01 -32.99 -8.94
C SER A 183 -25.01 -32.62 -10.06
N TRP A 184 -26.02 -33.46 -10.29
CA TRP A 184 -27.02 -33.32 -11.34
C TRP A 184 -27.89 -32.05 -11.19
N LEU A 185 -28.27 -31.69 -9.97
CA LEU A 185 -29.19 -30.56 -9.71
C LEU A 185 -28.56 -29.22 -10.13
N PHE A 186 -27.31 -28.95 -9.74
CA PHE A 186 -26.64 -27.69 -10.06
C PHE A 186 -26.41 -27.51 -11.57
N GLY A 187 -25.91 -28.54 -12.26
CA GLY A 187 -25.78 -28.53 -13.73
C GLY A 187 -27.12 -28.50 -14.47
N LYS A 188 -28.23 -28.88 -13.84
CA LYS A 188 -29.59 -28.74 -14.39
C LYS A 188 -30.17 -27.33 -14.14
N TRP A 189 -29.83 -26.70 -13.02
CA TRP A 189 -30.14 -25.29 -12.76
C TRP A 189 -29.41 -24.36 -13.73
N LEU A 190 -28.09 -24.54 -13.95
CA LEU A 190 -27.33 -23.76 -14.95
C LEU A 190 -27.94 -23.89 -16.36
N ARG A 191 -28.32 -25.10 -16.77
CA ARG A 191 -29.08 -25.32 -18.02
C ARG A 191 -30.41 -24.56 -18.06
N HIS A 192 -31.15 -24.56 -16.95
CA HIS A 192 -32.46 -23.92 -16.85
C HIS A 192 -32.37 -22.39 -17.00
N ILE A 193 -31.34 -21.75 -16.46
CA ILE A 193 -31.12 -20.29 -16.55
C ILE A 193 -30.40 -19.84 -17.83
N GLY A 194 -30.21 -20.73 -18.82
CA GLY A 194 -29.77 -20.37 -20.18
C GLY A 194 -28.49 -21.04 -20.67
N PHE A 195 -27.69 -21.70 -19.82
CA PHE A 195 -26.34 -22.15 -20.17
C PHE A 195 -26.24 -23.45 -21.01
N ASN A 196 -27.28 -23.83 -21.77
CA ASN A 196 -27.49 -25.19 -22.28
C ASN A 196 -26.31 -25.86 -23.03
N SER A 197 -25.60 -25.12 -23.88
CA SER A 197 -24.41 -25.60 -24.60
C SER A 197 -23.10 -25.42 -23.83
N PHE A 198 -23.09 -24.49 -22.88
CA PHE A 198 -21.89 -23.89 -22.30
C PHE A 198 -21.43 -24.56 -21.01
N TRP A 199 -22.33 -25.01 -20.14
CA TRP A 199 -21.93 -25.69 -18.89
C TRP A 199 -21.09 -26.96 -19.12
N LYS A 200 -21.20 -27.58 -20.31
CA LYS A 200 -20.39 -28.74 -20.74
C LYS A 200 -18.92 -28.38 -21.03
N THR A 201 -18.59 -27.11 -21.22
CA THR A 201 -17.22 -26.65 -21.48
C THR A 201 -16.51 -26.17 -20.21
N LEU A 202 -17.23 -26.10 -19.08
CA LEU A 202 -16.64 -25.80 -17.78
C LEU A 202 -15.96 -27.05 -17.20
N SER A 203 -14.71 -26.90 -16.83
CA SER A 203 -13.96 -27.89 -16.07
C SER A 203 -14.53 -28.06 -14.65
N ARG A 204 -14.05 -29.10 -13.95
CA ARG A 204 -14.41 -29.34 -12.55
C ARG A 204 -14.12 -28.13 -11.65
N ALA A 205 -12.95 -27.51 -11.82
CA ALA A 205 -12.54 -26.36 -11.01
C ALA A 205 -13.43 -25.13 -11.28
N GLU A 206 -13.84 -24.91 -12.53
CA GLU A 206 -14.81 -23.87 -12.86
C GLU A 206 -16.18 -24.15 -12.24
N MET A 207 -16.74 -25.35 -12.39
CA MET A 207 -18.04 -25.68 -11.76
C MET A 207 -18.03 -25.52 -10.24
N GLU A 208 -16.91 -25.86 -9.58
CA GLU A 208 -16.71 -25.62 -8.15
C GLU A 208 -16.68 -24.11 -7.83
N ALA A 209 -15.91 -23.31 -8.57
CA ALA A 209 -15.85 -21.86 -8.39
C ALA A 209 -17.21 -21.16 -8.62
N VAL A 210 -17.98 -21.53 -9.66
CA VAL A 210 -19.34 -21.01 -9.88
C VAL A 210 -20.26 -21.33 -8.71
N SER A 211 -20.13 -22.52 -8.11
CA SER A 211 -20.97 -22.93 -6.98
C SER A 211 -20.67 -22.18 -5.68
N ILE A 212 -19.40 -21.82 -5.46
CA ILE A 212 -18.96 -20.98 -4.33
C ILE A 212 -19.42 -19.54 -4.55
N PHE A 213 -19.24 -19.00 -5.76
CA PHE A 213 -19.71 -17.67 -6.13
C PHE A 213 -21.22 -17.50 -5.93
N ALA A 214 -22.02 -18.49 -6.34
CA ALA A 214 -23.46 -18.51 -6.11
C ALA A 214 -23.83 -18.51 -4.61
N PHE A 215 -23.07 -19.23 -3.78
CA PHE A 215 -23.26 -19.26 -2.33
C PHE A 215 -22.93 -17.90 -1.69
N GLU A 216 -21.84 -17.25 -2.09
CA GLU A 216 -21.43 -15.96 -1.54
C GLU A 216 -22.33 -14.78 -1.94
N ILE A 217 -23.00 -14.86 -3.10
CA ILE A 217 -24.09 -13.93 -3.46
C ILE A 217 -25.26 -14.07 -2.49
N VAL A 218 -25.73 -15.31 -2.27
CA VAL A 218 -26.82 -15.59 -1.33
C VAL A 218 -26.46 -15.11 0.07
N ALA A 219 -25.24 -15.41 0.54
CA ALA A 219 -24.76 -14.98 1.85
C ALA A 219 -24.66 -13.45 1.99
N ALA A 220 -24.25 -12.74 0.94
CA ALA A 220 -24.13 -11.29 0.98
C ALA A 220 -25.50 -10.56 0.98
N ILE A 221 -26.47 -11.06 0.20
CA ILE A 221 -27.84 -10.51 0.23
C ILE A 221 -28.51 -10.82 1.58
N MET A 222 -28.25 -12.01 2.14
CA MET A 222 -28.74 -12.41 3.46
C MET A 222 -28.21 -11.55 4.61
N ASP A 223 -26.92 -11.18 4.61
CA ASP A 223 -26.36 -10.26 5.62
C ASP A 223 -27.15 -8.93 5.63
N ILE A 224 -27.46 -8.38 4.45
CA ILE A 224 -28.21 -7.12 4.28
C ILE A 224 -29.67 -7.29 4.68
N ALA A 225 -30.31 -8.41 4.33
CA ALA A 225 -31.71 -8.69 4.69
C ALA A 225 -31.92 -8.77 6.21
N LEU A 226 -30.94 -9.33 6.93
CA LEU A 226 -30.97 -9.36 8.40
C LEU A 226 -30.80 -7.95 9.02
N GLU A 227 -29.95 -7.11 8.43
CA GLU A 227 -29.73 -5.72 8.86
C GLU A 227 -30.95 -4.82 8.58
N VAL A 228 -31.57 -4.96 7.40
CA VAL A 228 -32.85 -4.32 7.05
C VAL A 228 -33.94 -4.73 8.04
N ARG A 229 -34.09 -6.02 8.33
CA ARG A 229 -35.07 -6.51 9.32
C ARG A 229 -34.80 -5.97 10.73
N GLU A 230 -33.55 -5.99 11.18
CA GLU A 230 -33.16 -5.45 12.50
C GLU A 230 -33.52 -3.95 12.62
N THR A 231 -33.37 -3.19 11.52
CA THR A 231 -33.74 -1.77 11.44
C THR A 231 -35.26 -1.58 11.44
N ASN A 232 -35.99 -2.39 10.66
CA ASN A 232 -37.45 -2.36 10.50
C ASN A 232 -38.22 -2.76 11.77
N VAL A 233 -37.66 -3.67 12.57
CA VAL A 233 -38.19 -4.03 13.90
C VAL A 233 -37.89 -2.92 14.91
N ALA A 234 -36.69 -2.35 14.90
CA ALA A 234 -36.32 -1.23 15.79
C ALA A 234 -37.12 0.06 15.52
N SER A 235 -37.53 0.30 14.27
CA SER A 235 -38.38 1.44 13.89
C SER A 235 -39.88 1.24 14.13
N GLY A 236 -40.29 0.04 14.59
CA GLY A 236 -41.69 -0.30 14.85
C GLY A 236 -42.57 -0.41 13.58
N GLN A 237 -41.96 -0.50 12.39
CA GLN A 237 -42.69 -0.55 11.12
C GLN A 237 -43.34 -1.91 10.82
N PHE A 238 -42.84 -2.98 11.43
CA PHE A 238 -43.34 -4.35 11.24
C PHE A 238 -43.39 -5.12 12.58
N GLU A 239 -44.29 -6.10 12.68
CA GLU A 239 -44.34 -7.01 13.82
C GLU A 239 -43.06 -7.86 13.90
N ASN A 240 -42.63 -8.18 15.14
CA ASN A 240 -41.45 -9.00 15.39
C ASN A 240 -41.70 -10.46 14.99
N THR A 241 -41.43 -10.78 13.72
CA THR A 241 -41.54 -12.12 13.15
C THR A 241 -40.16 -12.73 12.94
N ASP A 242 -40.00 -14.02 13.29
CA ASP A 242 -38.72 -14.73 13.14
C ASP A 242 -38.27 -14.90 11.67
N LYS A 243 -39.19 -14.72 10.72
CA LYS A 243 -38.98 -14.93 9.27
C LYS A 243 -38.72 -13.61 8.56
N ILE A 244 -37.71 -13.55 7.69
CA ILE A 244 -37.43 -12.41 6.82
C ILE A 244 -38.57 -12.23 5.81
N GLN A 245 -39.20 -11.04 5.83
CA GLN A 245 -40.36 -10.78 5.00
C GLN A 245 -39.96 -10.50 3.54
N PRO A 246 -40.88 -10.67 2.57
CA PRO A 246 -40.57 -10.43 1.16
C PRO A 246 -40.11 -8.99 0.88
N ASP A 247 -40.55 -8.01 1.67
CA ASP A 247 -40.16 -6.60 1.51
C ASP A 247 -38.76 -6.31 2.08
N ASP A 248 -38.37 -6.92 3.20
CA ASP A 248 -36.98 -6.89 3.69
C ASP A 248 -36.04 -7.46 2.62
N MET A 249 -36.44 -8.58 1.99
CA MET A 249 -35.69 -9.24 0.92
C MET A 249 -35.62 -8.38 -0.35
N LYS A 250 -36.69 -7.68 -0.74
CA LYS A 250 -36.68 -6.74 -1.88
C LYS A 250 -35.71 -5.59 -1.65
N GLU A 251 -35.74 -4.94 -0.48
CA GLU A 251 -34.84 -3.83 -0.17
C GLU A 251 -33.39 -4.32 -0.03
N ALA A 252 -33.15 -5.49 0.54
CA ALA A 252 -31.82 -6.10 0.58
C ALA A 252 -31.27 -6.40 -0.82
N ILE A 253 -32.09 -6.95 -1.72
CA ILE A 253 -31.75 -7.13 -3.13
C ILE A 253 -31.48 -5.78 -3.80
N ARG A 254 -32.28 -4.75 -3.54
CA ARG A 254 -32.09 -3.40 -4.10
C ARG A 254 -30.77 -2.77 -3.64
N ARG A 255 -30.47 -2.80 -2.34
CA ARG A 255 -29.19 -2.33 -1.76
C ARG A 255 -28.00 -3.10 -2.33
N TYR A 256 -28.10 -4.42 -2.41
CA TYR A 256 -27.05 -5.26 -2.98
C TYR A 256 -26.84 -4.96 -4.47
N LEU A 257 -27.92 -4.80 -5.25
CA LEU A 257 -27.82 -4.45 -6.67
C LEU A 257 -27.23 -3.06 -6.89
N ASN A 258 -27.61 -2.05 -6.11
CA ASN A 258 -27.00 -0.72 -6.18
C ASN A 258 -25.49 -0.80 -5.94
N TYR A 259 -25.06 -1.44 -4.84
CA TYR A 259 -23.64 -1.67 -4.55
C TYR A 259 -22.91 -2.46 -5.65
N PHE A 260 -23.54 -3.53 -6.16
CA PHE A 260 -23.03 -4.38 -7.24
C PHE A 260 -22.86 -3.62 -8.56
N MET A 261 -23.71 -2.62 -8.83
CA MET A 261 -23.76 -1.84 -10.08
C MET A 261 -22.95 -0.54 -10.02
N GLU A 262 -22.93 0.19 -8.91
CA GLU A 262 -22.08 1.38 -8.70
C GLU A 262 -20.60 1.01 -8.86
N THR A 263 -20.19 -0.13 -8.28
CA THR A 263 -18.82 -0.66 -8.44
C THR A 263 -18.49 -1.03 -9.90
N ILE A 264 -19.47 -1.03 -10.82
CA ILE A 264 -19.30 -1.38 -12.24
C ILE A 264 -19.40 -0.17 -13.18
N PHE A 265 -20.17 0.88 -12.85
CA PHE A 265 -20.43 2.05 -13.72
C PHE A 265 -20.20 3.43 -13.06
N ASN A 266 -19.26 4.22 -13.61
CA ASN A 266 -19.10 5.65 -13.30
C ASN A 266 -20.12 6.55 -14.04
N SER A 267 -21.41 6.20 -14.02
CA SER A 267 -22.43 7.03 -14.69
C SER A 267 -23.78 6.96 -13.99
N VAL A 268 -24.14 8.05 -13.30
CA VAL A 268 -25.40 8.26 -12.57
C VAL A 268 -26.66 7.97 -13.43
N ILE A 269 -26.54 8.11 -14.76
CA ILE A 269 -27.59 7.80 -15.75
C ILE A 269 -28.06 6.33 -15.67
N LEU A 270 -27.22 5.38 -15.23
CA LEU A 270 -27.58 3.96 -15.19
C LEU A 270 -28.35 3.52 -13.94
N LEU A 271 -28.33 4.30 -12.84
CA LEU A 271 -29.07 3.95 -11.63
C LEU A 271 -30.60 4.02 -11.87
N ASN A 272 -31.05 5.08 -12.53
CA ASN A 272 -32.45 5.26 -12.92
C ASN A 272 -32.87 4.33 -14.07
N VAL A 273 -31.94 3.92 -14.95
CA VAL A 273 -32.22 2.93 -16.00
C VAL A 273 -32.35 1.52 -15.43
N ALA A 274 -31.53 1.12 -14.46
CA ALA A 274 -31.56 -0.22 -13.88
C ALA A 274 -32.85 -0.53 -13.11
N VAL A 275 -33.37 0.42 -12.34
CA VAL A 275 -34.63 0.27 -11.59
C VAL A 275 -35.84 0.15 -12.54
N VAL A 276 -35.85 0.92 -13.64
CA VAL A 276 -36.94 0.89 -14.64
C VAL A 276 -36.84 -0.34 -15.58
N SER A 277 -35.63 -0.87 -15.82
CA SER A 277 -35.40 -1.99 -16.76
C SER A 277 -35.85 -3.36 -16.24
N LEU A 278 -36.29 -3.48 -14.98
CA LEU A 278 -36.88 -4.72 -14.46
C LEU A 278 -38.34 -4.93 -14.91
N GLU A 279 -39.06 -3.88 -15.33
CA GLU A 279 -40.45 -4.03 -15.80
C GLU A 279 -40.59 -4.17 -17.33
N LYS A 280 -39.72 -3.55 -18.14
CA LYS A 280 -39.92 -3.50 -19.60
C LYS A 280 -38.67 -3.79 -20.43
N LEU A 281 -38.68 -5.00 -20.99
CA LEU A 281 -37.92 -5.42 -22.17
C LEU A 281 -37.96 -4.38 -23.32
N MET A 282 -36.92 -4.46 -24.16
CA MET A 282 -36.76 -3.91 -25.53
C MET A 282 -36.00 -2.57 -25.69
N THR A 283 -34.94 -2.64 -26.49
CA THR A 283 -34.01 -1.57 -26.87
C THR A 283 -34.41 -0.84 -28.15
N ARG A 284 -34.01 0.45 -28.30
CA ARG A 284 -33.50 0.99 -29.58
C ARG A 284 -32.75 2.33 -29.45
N ASP A 285 -32.03 2.64 -30.54
CA ASP A 285 -31.01 3.68 -30.74
C ASP A 285 -31.48 5.13 -30.49
N ARG A 286 -30.54 6.02 -30.13
CA ARG A 286 -30.76 7.43 -29.76
C ARG A 286 -29.90 8.45 -30.53
N LEU A 287 -29.16 8.07 -31.57
CA LEU A 287 -28.39 9.04 -32.39
C LEU A 287 -29.28 10.15 -32.99
N GLN A 288 -30.55 9.84 -33.32
CA GLN A 288 -31.52 10.84 -33.80
C GLN A 288 -31.99 11.81 -32.70
N ALA A 289 -32.02 11.41 -31.43
CA ALA A 289 -32.44 12.28 -30.33
C ALA A 289 -31.43 13.42 -30.10
N LEU A 290 -30.13 13.15 -30.27
CA LEU A 290 -29.06 14.16 -30.22
C LEU A 290 -29.14 15.17 -31.38
N LYS A 291 -29.64 14.76 -32.55
CA LYS A 291 -29.90 15.69 -33.67
C LYS A 291 -31.17 16.51 -33.45
N ALA A 292 -32.24 15.91 -32.92
CA ALA A 292 -33.48 16.62 -32.60
C ALA A 292 -33.32 17.63 -31.45
N ALA A 293 -32.43 17.37 -30.49
CA ALA A 293 -32.09 18.31 -29.42
C ALA A 293 -31.26 19.53 -29.89
N ARG A 294 -30.78 19.55 -31.14
CA ARG A 294 -30.04 20.66 -31.74
C ARG A 294 -30.89 21.58 -32.63
N SER A 295 -32.18 21.27 -32.82
CA SER A 295 -33.08 22.01 -33.71
C SER A 295 -34.12 22.84 -32.94
N GLY A 296 -33.67 23.55 -31.91
CA GLY A 296 -34.50 24.47 -31.11
C GLY A 296 -33.63 25.54 -30.45
N GLU A 297 -33.87 26.79 -30.86
CA GLU A 297 -33.36 28.06 -30.29
C GLU A 297 -31.91 28.47 -30.65
N ASP A 298 -31.88 29.31 -31.70
CA ASP A 298 -30.98 30.40 -32.13
C ASP A 298 -29.44 30.40 -31.90
N ASP A 299 -28.78 30.80 -32.98
CA ASP A 299 -27.37 31.12 -33.15
C ASP A 299 -26.81 32.12 -32.13
N SER A 300 -25.61 31.84 -31.58
CA SER A 300 -24.39 32.67 -31.77
C SER A 300 -23.28 32.39 -30.74
N CYS A 301 -22.75 31.16 -30.71
CA CYS A 301 -21.43 30.90 -30.13
C CYS A 301 -20.73 29.74 -30.84
N ASP A 302 -20.55 29.86 -32.16
CA ASP A 302 -19.66 28.99 -32.90
C ASP A 302 -18.21 29.37 -32.53
N VAL A 303 -17.73 28.79 -31.43
CA VAL A 303 -16.29 28.75 -31.14
C VAL A 303 -15.69 27.80 -32.15
N THR A 304 -15.39 28.35 -33.33
CA THR A 304 -14.49 27.73 -34.29
C THR A 304 -13.13 27.60 -33.61
N VAL A 305 -12.93 26.47 -32.93
CA VAL A 305 -11.58 25.96 -32.67
C VAL A 305 -11.01 25.71 -34.05
N ASP A 306 -10.14 26.62 -34.47
CA ASP A 306 -9.41 26.50 -35.72
C ASP A 306 -8.57 25.23 -35.60
N VAL A 307 -9.02 24.13 -36.22
CA VAL A 307 -8.24 22.90 -36.34
C VAL A 307 -7.25 23.13 -37.48
N ASP A 308 -6.38 24.11 -37.26
CA ASP A 308 -5.39 24.49 -38.25
C ASP A 308 -4.39 23.33 -38.42
N GLY A 309 -4.12 23.01 -39.67
CA GLY A 309 -3.95 21.64 -40.14
C GLY A 309 -2.61 20.95 -39.85
N ASN A 310 -1.87 21.37 -38.83
CA ASN A 310 -0.63 20.71 -38.41
C ASN A 310 -0.90 19.70 -37.30
N ARG A 311 -0.89 18.41 -37.66
CA ARG A 311 -1.11 17.29 -36.74
C ARG A 311 0.00 17.27 -35.68
N PHE A 312 -0.38 17.62 -34.46
CA PHE A 312 0.51 17.62 -33.29
C PHE A 312 1.35 16.34 -33.24
N MET A 313 2.67 16.51 -33.31
CA MET A 313 3.68 15.46 -33.10
C MET A 313 3.71 14.28 -34.09
N GLU A 314 3.09 14.39 -35.26
CA GLU A 314 2.98 13.27 -36.21
C GLU A 314 4.35 12.72 -36.67
N GLU A 315 5.30 13.58 -37.07
CA GLU A 315 6.64 13.16 -37.51
C GLU A 315 7.41 12.41 -36.40
N PHE A 316 7.29 12.87 -35.14
CA PHE A 316 7.92 12.19 -34.01
C PHE A 316 7.27 10.83 -33.73
N PHE A 317 5.94 10.74 -33.78
CA PHE A 317 5.25 9.46 -33.58
C PHE A 317 5.53 8.46 -34.72
N GLU A 318 5.73 8.91 -35.95
CA GLU A 318 6.18 8.06 -37.05
C GLU A 318 7.59 7.49 -36.78
N GLN A 319 8.53 8.32 -36.28
CA GLN A 319 9.85 7.86 -35.86
C GLN A 319 9.78 6.85 -34.69
N VAL A 320 8.92 7.09 -33.70
CA VAL A 320 8.69 6.20 -32.54
C VAL A 320 8.15 4.84 -32.99
N GLU A 321 7.14 4.79 -33.85
CA GLU A 321 6.58 3.53 -34.34
C GLU A 321 7.55 2.80 -35.30
N GLU A 322 8.40 3.50 -36.05
CA GLU A 322 9.47 2.85 -36.84
C GLU A 322 10.54 2.20 -35.95
N ILE A 323 10.92 2.84 -34.84
CA ILE A 323 11.84 2.25 -33.84
C ILE A 323 11.18 1.04 -33.19
N ARG A 324 9.93 1.18 -32.75
CA ARG A 324 9.14 0.10 -32.12
C ARG A 324 9.01 -1.12 -33.04
N GLY A 325 8.61 -0.93 -34.29
CA GLY A 325 8.52 -2.01 -35.27
C GLY A 325 9.88 -2.65 -35.57
N SER A 326 10.97 -1.89 -35.48
CA SER A 326 12.33 -2.42 -35.57
C SER A 326 12.72 -3.26 -34.35
N ILE A 327 12.32 -2.88 -33.13
CA ILE A 327 12.52 -3.67 -31.90
C ILE A 327 11.70 -4.97 -31.95
N ASP A 328 10.42 -4.89 -32.36
CA ASP A 328 9.54 -6.05 -32.50
C ASP A 328 10.09 -7.02 -33.58
N LEU A 329 10.69 -6.51 -34.66
CA LEU A 329 11.37 -7.35 -35.66
C LEU A 329 12.60 -8.06 -35.08
N ILE A 330 13.41 -7.39 -34.24
CA ILE A 330 14.54 -8.05 -33.56
C ILE A 330 14.01 -9.16 -32.66
N ALA A 331 13.00 -8.91 -31.82
CA ALA A 331 12.42 -9.90 -30.91
C ALA A 331 11.92 -11.16 -31.66
N ASN A 332 11.25 -10.99 -32.80
CA ASN A 332 10.83 -12.10 -33.65
C ASN A 332 12.03 -12.88 -34.23
N ASN A 333 13.06 -12.18 -34.71
CA ASN A 333 14.27 -12.84 -35.23
C ASN A 333 15.03 -13.60 -34.13
N VAL A 334 15.07 -13.10 -32.89
CA VAL A 334 15.67 -13.78 -31.74
C VAL A 334 14.98 -15.12 -31.46
N GLU A 335 13.65 -15.16 -31.55
CA GLU A 335 12.87 -16.39 -31.38
C GLU A 335 13.08 -17.40 -32.53
N GLU A 336 13.27 -16.93 -33.77
CA GLU A 336 13.68 -17.81 -34.87
C GLU A 336 15.13 -18.32 -34.69
N VAL A 337 16.05 -17.48 -34.21
CA VAL A 337 17.42 -17.91 -33.85
C VAL A 337 17.40 -19.02 -32.79
N LYS A 338 16.58 -18.91 -31.73
CA LYS A 338 16.38 -19.99 -30.73
C LYS A 338 15.96 -21.32 -31.36
N LYS A 339 15.07 -21.29 -32.36
CA LYS A 339 14.59 -22.48 -33.08
C LYS A 339 15.69 -23.07 -33.97
N LYS A 340 16.42 -22.24 -34.75
CA LYS A 340 17.51 -22.69 -35.63
C LYS A 340 18.67 -23.28 -34.84
N HIS A 341 19.11 -22.60 -33.77
CA HIS A 341 20.09 -23.12 -32.80
C HIS A 341 19.70 -24.49 -32.25
N SER A 342 18.43 -24.67 -31.86
CA SER A 342 17.92 -25.95 -31.36
C SER A 342 17.92 -27.05 -32.45
N ALA A 343 17.56 -26.72 -33.68
CA ALA A 343 17.57 -27.65 -34.81
C ALA A 343 18.98 -28.12 -35.16
N ILE A 344 19.95 -27.19 -35.22
CA ILE A 344 21.37 -27.47 -35.51
C ILE A 344 21.98 -28.38 -34.43
N LEU A 345 21.61 -28.21 -33.16
CA LEU A 345 22.06 -29.10 -32.09
C LEU A 345 21.40 -30.49 -32.09
N SER A 346 20.22 -30.64 -32.71
CA SER A 346 19.51 -31.92 -32.76
C SER A 346 20.05 -32.89 -33.81
N ASN A 347 20.75 -32.40 -34.84
CA ASN A 347 21.26 -33.22 -35.94
C ASN A 347 22.79 -33.43 -35.86
N PRO A 348 23.30 -34.64 -36.17
CA PRO A 348 24.74 -34.90 -36.33
C PRO A 348 25.34 -34.30 -37.61
N VAL A 349 24.53 -34.23 -38.68
CA VAL A 349 24.90 -33.61 -39.96
C VAL A 349 24.10 -32.33 -40.09
N ASN A 350 24.78 -31.18 -40.09
CA ASN A 350 24.15 -29.89 -40.28
C ASN A 350 23.67 -29.75 -41.73
N ASP A 351 22.40 -29.42 -41.94
CA ASP A 351 21.92 -28.97 -43.25
C ASP A 351 22.52 -27.58 -43.52
N PRO A 352 23.36 -27.40 -44.57
CA PRO A 352 23.97 -26.11 -44.89
C PRO A 352 22.94 -24.99 -44.96
N LYS A 353 21.76 -25.28 -45.50
CA LYS A 353 20.67 -24.31 -45.63
C LYS A 353 20.21 -23.75 -44.29
N THR A 354 20.13 -24.58 -43.25
CA THR A 354 19.72 -24.11 -41.91
C THR A 354 20.80 -23.28 -41.21
N LYS A 355 22.06 -23.43 -41.62
CA LYS A 355 23.17 -22.58 -41.18
C LYS A 355 23.18 -21.23 -41.91
N ASP A 356 22.97 -21.23 -43.23
CA ASP A 356 22.86 -20.01 -44.02
C ASP A 356 21.67 -19.14 -43.54
N GLU A 357 20.51 -19.75 -43.29
CA GLU A 357 19.32 -19.08 -42.72
C GLU A 357 19.59 -18.50 -41.31
N LEU A 358 20.43 -19.15 -40.49
CA LEU A 358 20.83 -18.63 -39.18
C LEU A 358 21.78 -17.43 -39.31
N GLU A 359 22.75 -17.49 -40.22
CA GLU A 359 23.71 -16.40 -40.45
C GLU A 359 23.01 -15.16 -41.04
N GLU A 360 21.98 -15.35 -41.88
CA GLU A 360 21.09 -14.26 -42.34
C GLU A 360 20.29 -13.63 -41.19
N LEU A 361 19.70 -14.44 -40.30
CA LEU A 361 18.97 -13.94 -39.12
C LEU A 361 19.89 -13.15 -38.17
N MET A 362 21.11 -13.63 -37.91
CA MET A 362 22.10 -12.92 -37.08
C MET A 362 22.53 -11.60 -37.72
N ALA A 363 22.78 -11.57 -39.03
CA ALA A 363 23.07 -10.35 -39.76
C ALA A 363 21.89 -9.36 -39.75
N SER A 364 20.66 -9.85 -39.86
CA SER A 364 19.43 -9.05 -39.79
C SER A 364 19.23 -8.42 -38.40
N ILE A 365 19.44 -9.19 -37.32
CA ILE A 365 19.45 -8.68 -35.94
C ILE A 365 20.50 -7.59 -35.79
N LYS A 366 21.76 -7.85 -36.18
CA LYS A 366 22.86 -6.87 -36.09
C LYS A 366 22.56 -5.57 -36.83
N LYS A 367 22.02 -5.66 -38.06
CA LYS A 367 21.66 -4.49 -38.88
C LYS A 367 20.52 -3.69 -38.25
N THR A 368 19.49 -4.37 -37.76
CA THR A 368 18.30 -3.74 -37.16
C THR A 368 18.62 -3.12 -35.79
N ALA A 369 19.44 -3.79 -34.98
CA ALA A 369 19.89 -3.28 -33.68
C ALA A 369 20.71 -1.99 -33.82
N ASN A 370 21.66 -1.94 -34.77
CA ASN A 370 22.42 -0.72 -35.04
C ASN A 370 21.53 0.42 -35.59
N LYS A 371 20.49 0.10 -36.38
CA LYS A 371 19.49 1.08 -36.83
C LYS A 371 18.71 1.67 -35.65
N VAL A 372 18.29 0.83 -34.69
CA VAL A 372 17.60 1.27 -33.46
C VAL A 372 18.53 2.13 -32.58
N ARG A 373 19.75 1.66 -32.30
CA ARG A 373 20.78 2.41 -31.54
C ARG A 373 21.00 3.81 -32.10
N ASN A 374 21.21 3.93 -33.41
CA ASN A 374 21.44 5.21 -34.06
C ASN A 374 20.22 6.15 -33.98
N LYS A 375 19.00 5.62 -34.14
CA LYS A 375 17.77 6.42 -34.04
C LYS A 375 17.50 6.91 -32.62
N LEU A 376 17.72 6.07 -31.60
CA LEU A 376 17.61 6.48 -30.19
C LEU A 376 18.60 7.61 -29.89
N LYS A 377 19.87 7.46 -30.29
CA LYS A 377 20.92 8.48 -30.10
C LYS A 377 20.62 9.81 -30.80
N VAL A 378 19.93 9.80 -31.95
CA VAL A 378 19.48 11.04 -32.61
C VAL A 378 18.37 11.73 -31.81
N ILE A 379 17.40 10.97 -31.29
CA ILE A 379 16.33 11.52 -30.44
C ILE A 379 16.92 12.10 -29.14
N GLU A 380 17.89 11.43 -28.54
CA GLU A 380 18.61 11.94 -27.37
C GLU A 380 19.34 13.26 -27.63
N GLN A 381 20.11 13.35 -28.72
CA GLN A 381 20.81 14.59 -29.08
C GLN A 381 19.85 15.75 -29.36
N GLN A 382 18.63 15.47 -29.84
CA GLN A 382 17.56 16.46 -29.97
C GLN A 382 17.04 16.88 -28.59
N LEU A 383 16.78 15.93 -27.68
CA LEU A 383 16.34 16.21 -26.31
C LEU A 383 17.34 17.09 -25.54
N GLU A 384 18.65 16.82 -25.64
CA GLU A 384 19.70 17.63 -25.00
C GLU A 384 19.76 19.07 -25.55
N GLN A 385 19.53 19.25 -26.85
CA GLN A 385 19.50 20.57 -27.49
C GLN A 385 18.23 21.34 -27.11
N ASP A 386 17.07 20.68 -27.13
CA ASP A 386 15.78 21.28 -26.79
C ASP A 386 15.75 21.71 -25.30
N GLU A 387 16.28 20.89 -24.38
CA GLU A 387 16.42 21.23 -22.94
C GLU A 387 17.27 22.48 -22.68
N SER A 388 18.22 22.79 -23.57
CA SER A 388 19.07 23.98 -23.44
C SER A 388 18.44 25.27 -24.00
N THR A 389 17.37 25.16 -24.78
CA THR A 389 16.82 26.28 -25.58
C THR A 389 15.40 26.67 -25.16
N GLU A 390 14.53 25.70 -24.83
CA GLU A 390 13.15 25.95 -24.41
C GLU A 390 12.80 25.19 -23.11
N GLY A 391 12.24 25.92 -22.13
CA GLY A 391 11.88 25.33 -20.84
C GLY A 391 10.76 24.28 -20.94
N SER A 392 10.94 23.13 -20.28
CA SER A 392 10.05 21.95 -20.18
C SER A 392 8.63 22.08 -20.76
N THR A 393 8.49 21.90 -22.07
CA THR A 393 7.19 21.88 -22.75
C THR A 393 6.45 20.54 -22.57
N ALA A 394 5.17 20.49 -22.96
CA ALA A 394 4.44 19.22 -23.03
C ALA A 394 5.01 18.28 -24.11
N ASP A 395 5.54 18.85 -25.20
CA ASP A 395 6.24 18.12 -26.26
C ASP A 395 7.49 17.41 -25.71
N LEU A 396 8.42 18.16 -25.11
CA LEU A 396 9.68 17.65 -24.57
C LEU A 396 9.48 16.47 -23.61
N ARG A 397 8.46 16.54 -22.75
CA ARG A 397 8.08 15.45 -21.83
C ARG A 397 7.57 14.20 -22.55
N ILE A 398 6.76 14.36 -23.61
CA ILE A 398 6.32 13.24 -24.45
C ILE A 398 7.53 12.58 -25.12
N ARG A 399 8.44 13.37 -25.70
CA ARG A 399 9.66 12.86 -26.36
C ARG A 399 10.57 12.10 -25.39
N LYS A 400 10.88 12.69 -24.23
CA LYS A 400 11.73 12.09 -23.19
C LYS A 400 11.15 10.77 -22.65
N THR A 401 9.83 10.71 -22.44
CA THR A 401 9.12 9.50 -22.02
C THR A 401 9.17 8.39 -23.07
N GLN A 402 8.93 8.72 -24.35
CA GLN A 402 8.99 7.74 -25.44
C GLN A 402 10.42 7.23 -25.67
N HIS A 403 11.43 8.12 -25.65
CA HIS A 403 12.83 7.75 -25.77
C HIS A 403 13.24 6.72 -24.70
N SER A 404 12.98 7.01 -23.42
CA SER A 404 13.31 6.09 -22.33
C SER A 404 12.56 4.75 -22.43
N THR A 405 11.28 4.78 -22.81
CA THR A 405 10.47 3.56 -23.00
C THR A 405 11.01 2.67 -24.12
N LEU A 406 11.41 3.25 -25.25
CA LEU A 406 11.99 2.51 -26.38
C LEU A 406 13.40 1.99 -26.04
N SER A 407 14.23 2.79 -25.38
CA SER A 407 15.57 2.40 -24.93
C SER A 407 15.53 1.20 -23.97
N ARG A 408 14.60 1.20 -23.00
CA ARG A 408 14.41 0.08 -22.07
C ARG A 408 14.00 -1.22 -22.79
N LYS A 409 13.03 -1.14 -23.71
CA LYS A 409 12.59 -2.28 -24.53
C LYS A 409 13.70 -2.82 -25.45
N PHE A 410 14.51 -1.92 -26.00
CA PHE A 410 15.66 -2.32 -26.81
C PHE A 410 16.68 -3.09 -25.96
N VAL A 411 17.05 -2.58 -24.78
CA VAL A 411 17.95 -3.29 -23.85
C VAL A 411 17.38 -4.66 -23.43
N GLU A 412 16.08 -4.76 -23.15
CA GLU A 412 15.41 -6.03 -22.81
C GLU A 412 15.57 -7.07 -23.93
N VAL A 413 15.23 -6.72 -25.17
CA VAL A 413 15.32 -7.61 -26.35
C VAL A 413 16.77 -7.98 -26.67
N MET A 414 17.71 -7.04 -26.56
CA MET A 414 19.14 -7.32 -26.78
C MET A 414 19.72 -8.21 -25.66
N THR A 415 19.19 -8.13 -24.44
CA THR A 415 19.57 -9.01 -23.32
C THR A 415 19.08 -10.45 -23.55
N ASP A 416 17.85 -10.64 -24.04
CA ASP A 416 17.35 -11.97 -24.42
C ASP A 416 18.13 -12.56 -25.62
N TYR A 417 18.55 -11.72 -26.57
CA TYR A 417 19.46 -12.15 -27.64
C TYR A 417 20.83 -12.60 -27.10
N ASN A 418 21.48 -11.80 -26.24
CA ASN A 418 22.76 -12.16 -25.64
C ASN A 418 22.67 -13.47 -24.84
N LYS A 419 21.62 -13.61 -24.02
CA LYS A 419 21.33 -14.86 -23.30
C LYS A 419 21.17 -16.06 -24.25
N THR A 420 20.47 -15.87 -25.37
CA THR A 420 20.31 -16.90 -26.40
C THR A 420 21.63 -17.34 -27.02
N GLN A 421 22.55 -16.40 -27.26
CA GLN A 421 23.89 -16.71 -27.78
C GLN A 421 24.72 -17.48 -26.74
N THR A 422 24.70 -17.06 -25.47
CA THR A 422 25.40 -17.73 -24.36
C THR A 422 24.86 -19.14 -24.11
N ASP A 423 23.54 -19.32 -24.04
CA ASP A 423 22.87 -20.62 -23.87
C ASP A 423 23.23 -21.59 -25.02
N TYR A 424 23.47 -21.08 -26.24
CA TYR A 424 23.90 -21.89 -27.37
C TYR A 424 25.40 -22.23 -27.32
N ARG A 425 26.26 -21.28 -26.90
CA ARG A 425 27.71 -21.52 -26.67
C ARG A 425 27.93 -22.68 -25.69
N GLU A 426 27.25 -22.67 -24.56
CA GLU A 426 27.36 -23.73 -23.54
C GLU A 426 26.88 -25.09 -24.04
N ARG A 427 25.83 -25.12 -24.88
CA ARG A 427 25.38 -26.37 -25.53
C ARG A 427 26.37 -26.88 -26.56
N CYS A 428 27.06 -26.00 -27.29
CA CYS A 428 28.14 -26.38 -28.19
C CYS A 428 29.34 -26.94 -27.40
N LYS A 429 29.77 -26.29 -26.32
CA LYS A 429 30.81 -26.79 -25.40
C LYS A 429 30.48 -28.18 -24.87
N GLY A 430 29.28 -28.36 -24.30
CA GLY A 430 28.82 -29.65 -23.78
C GLY A 430 28.67 -30.75 -24.84
N ARG A 431 28.48 -30.39 -26.12
CA ARG A 431 28.50 -31.36 -27.24
C ARG A 431 29.93 -31.75 -27.64
N ILE A 432 30.87 -30.81 -27.65
CA ILE A 432 32.30 -31.10 -27.86
C ILE A 432 32.83 -32.03 -26.77
N GLN A 433 32.52 -31.77 -25.49
CA GLN A 433 32.95 -32.61 -24.37
C GLN A 433 32.51 -34.08 -24.57
N ARG A 434 31.22 -34.30 -24.83
CA ARG A 434 30.67 -35.64 -25.08
C ARG A 434 31.31 -36.35 -26.29
N GLN A 435 31.67 -35.60 -27.32
CA GLN A 435 32.35 -36.17 -28.49
C GLN A 435 33.82 -36.55 -28.20
N LEU A 436 34.51 -35.79 -27.35
CA LEU A 436 35.84 -36.15 -26.85
C LEU A 436 35.79 -37.38 -25.93
N ASP A 437 34.77 -37.47 -25.05
CA ASP A 437 34.51 -38.65 -24.21
C ASP A 437 34.32 -39.91 -25.06
N ILE A 438 33.49 -39.83 -26.12
CA ILE A 438 33.26 -40.92 -27.08
C ILE A 438 34.54 -41.32 -27.83
N ALA A 439 35.43 -40.36 -28.11
CA ALA A 439 36.75 -40.63 -28.69
C ALA A 439 37.78 -41.16 -27.68
N GLY A 440 37.42 -41.31 -26.39
CA GLY A 440 38.28 -41.83 -25.33
C GLY A 440 39.21 -40.79 -24.69
N LYS A 441 39.06 -39.50 -25.00
CA LYS A 441 39.83 -38.40 -24.42
C LYS A 441 39.00 -37.69 -23.35
N GLN A 442 39.15 -38.09 -22.09
CA GLN A 442 38.56 -37.39 -20.95
C GLN A 442 39.19 -36.01 -20.81
N VAL A 443 38.38 -34.95 -20.84
CA VAL A 443 38.81 -33.55 -20.68
C VAL A 443 37.88 -32.86 -19.68
N ASP A 444 38.46 -32.21 -18.67
CA ASP A 444 37.70 -31.45 -17.69
C ASP A 444 37.14 -30.14 -18.27
N SER A 445 36.11 -29.56 -17.66
CA SER A 445 35.40 -28.38 -18.18
C SER A 445 36.29 -27.13 -18.27
N GLU A 446 37.29 -27.01 -17.38
CA GLU A 446 38.27 -25.91 -17.37
C GLU A 446 39.31 -26.09 -18.48
N GLN A 447 39.88 -27.30 -18.61
CA GLN A 447 40.79 -27.67 -19.70
C GLN A 447 40.13 -27.58 -21.08
N LEU A 448 38.83 -27.89 -21.17
CA LEU A 448 38.05 -27.75 -22.40
C LEU A 448 37.86 -26.27 -22.78
N GLU A 449 37.76 -25.37 -21.81
CA GLU A 449 37.70 -23.93 -22.06
C GLU A 449 39.04 -23.44 -22.62
N GLU A 450 40.17 -23.78 -21.97
CA GLU A 450 41.52 -23.47 -22.49
C GLU A 450 41.74 -23.98 -23.92
N MET A 451 41.26 -25.20 -24.22
CA MET A 451 41.31 -25.76 -25.57
C MET A 451 40.48 -24.95 -26.59
N ILE A 452 39.33 -24.41 -26.19
CA ILE A 452 38.49 -23.54 -27.03
C ILE A 452 39.14 -22.16 -27.21
N GLU A 453 39.65 -21.56 -26.14
CA GLU A 453 40.33 -20.26 -26.15
C GLU A 453 41.65 -20.27 -26.95
N SER A 454 42.33 -21.42 -27.02
CA SER A 454 43.58 -21.57 -27.79
C SER A 454 43.45 -21.29 -29.28
N GLY A 455 42.23 -21.29 -29.84
CA GLY A 455 41.94 -20.99 -31.24
C GLY A 455 42.56 -21.96 -32.26
N ASN A 456 43.09 -23.11 -31.82
CA ASN A 456 43.77 -24.08 -32.67
C ASN A 456 42.95 -25.38 -32.81
N PRO A 457 42.25 -25.62 -33.93
CA PRO A 457 41.45 -26.83 -34.13
C PRO A 457 42.23 -28.15 -33.97
N ALA A 458 43.56 -28.14 -34.19
CA ALA A 458 44.39 -29.33 -34.06
C ALA A 458 44.57 -29.82 -32.61
N ILE A 459 44.24 -29.00 -31.60
CA ILE A 459 44.30 -29.43 -30.19
C ILE A 459 43.25 -30.52 -29.88
N PHE A 460 42.15 -30.52 -30.63
CA PHE A 460 41.09 -31.53 -30.56
C PHE A 460 41.45 -32.83 -31.28
N THR A 461 42.28 -32.78 -32.34
CA THR A 461 42.73 -33.98 -33.08
C THR A 461 43.91 -34.70 -32.41
N GLN A 462 44.66 -34.01 -31.55
CA GLN A 462 45.84 -34.54 -30.88
C GLN A 462 45.49 -35.69 -29.91
N GLY A 463 45.85 -36.91 -30.30
CA GLY A 463 45.63 -38.16 -29.54
C GLY A 463 44.52 -39.07 -30.07
N ILE A 464 43.76 -38.65 -31.10
CA ILE A 464 42.65 -39.45 -31.66
C ILE A 464 43.15 -40.27 -32.86
N ILE A 465 42.92 -41.60 -32.84
CA ILE A 465 43.30 -42.50 -33.93
C ILE A 465 42.34 -42.32 -35.12
N THR A 466 42.80 -41.65 -36.16
CA THR A 466 42.00 -41.25 -37.34
C THR A 466 41.69 -42.36 -38.33
N ASP A 467 42.12 -43.60 -38.07
CA ASP A 467 41.97 -44.73 -38.99
C ASP A 467 40.53 -45.28 -39.09
N THR A 468 39.66 -44.94 -38.13
CA THR A 468 38.24 -45.34 -38.16
C THR A 468 37.35 -44.27 -38.79
N GLN A 469 36.33 -44.71 -39.55
CA GLN A 469 35.34 -43.80 -40.13
C GLN A 469 34.56 -43.03 -39.06
N GLN A 470 34.37 -43.64 -37.87
CA GLN A 470 33.73 -43.03 -36.71
C GLN A 470 34.57 -41.87 -36.15
N ALA A 471 35.89 -42.05 -35.95
CA ALA A 471 36.76 -40.98 -35.47
C ALA A 471 36.77 -39.77 -36.42
N LYS A 472 36.77 -39.99 -37.75
CA LYS A 472 36.67 -38.90 -38.74
C LYS A 472 35.36 -38.12 -38.65
N GLN A 473 34.25 -38.80 -38.36
CA GLN A 473 32.94 -38.15 -38.20
C GLN A 473 32.84 -37.36 -36.88
N THR A 474 33.39 -37.91 -35.79
CA THR A 474 33.49 -37.22 -34.48
C THR A 474 34.32 -35.94 -34.59
N LEU A 475 35.47 -35.99 -35.28
CA LEU A 475 36.31 -34.81 -35.51
C LEU A 475 35.58 -33.73 -36.33
N ALA A 476 34.86 -34.12 -37.39
CA ALA A 476 34.11 -33.18 -38.22
C ALA A 476 32.98 -32.45 -37.45
N ASP A 477 32.31 -33.11 -36.49
CA ASP A 477 31.33 -32.42 -35.62
C ASP A 477 32.05 -31.48 -34.64
N ILE A 478 33.17 -31.89 -34.03
CA ILE A 478 33.95 -31.03 -33.12
C ILE A 478 34.44 -29.76 -33.84
N GLU A 479 35.04 -29.90 -35.02
CA GLU A 479 35.49 -28.75 -35.83
C GLU A 479 34.32 -27.85 -36.23
N ALA A 480 33.16 -28.42 -36.60
CA ALA A 480 31.96 -27.64 -36.90
C ALA A 480 31.46 -26.85 -35.68
N ARG A 481 31.42 -27.45 -34.48
CA ARG A 481 31.00 -26.76 -33.24
C ARG A 481 31.99 -25.70 -32.79
N HIS A 482 33.29 -25.93 -32.90
CA HIS A 482 34.30 -24.94 -32.55
C HIS A 482 34.20 -23.70 -33.47
N ASN A 483 34.00 -23.90 -34.77
CA ASN A 483 33.71 -22.82 -35.72
C ASN A 483 32.40 -22.07 -35.40
N ASP A 484 31.36 -22.76 -34.92
CA ASP A 484 30.14 -22.10 -34.43
C ASP A 484 30.47 -21.21 -33.22
N ILE A 485 31.19 -21.72 -32.21
CA ILE A 485 31.59 -20.97 -30.99
C ILE A 485 32.35 -19.67 -31.35
N ILE A 486 33.32 -19.74 -32.26
CA ILE A 486 34.09 -18.56 -32.71
C ILE A 486 33.16 -17.47 -33.28
N LYS A 487 32.13 -17.86 -34.07
CA LYS A 487 31.14 -16.92 -34.61
C LYS A 487 30.26 -16.32 -33.50
N LEU A 488 29.85 -17.11 -32.51
CA LEU A 488 29.07 -16.63 -31.36
C LEU A 488 29.87 -15.61 -30.54
N GLU A 489 31.13 -15.90 -30.23
CA GLU A 489 31.97 -14.98 -29.46
C GLU A 489 32.22 -13.66 -30.18
N SER A 490 32.40 -13.69 -31.51
CA SER A 490 32.45 -12.46 -32.31
C SER A 490 31.15 -11.66 -32.15
N SER A 491 29.99 -12.33 -32.25
CA SER A 491 28.69 -11.68 -32.05
C SER A 491 28.48 -11.16 -30.62
N ILE A 492 29.02 -11.83 -29.59
CA ILE A 492 28.90 -11.42 -28.18
C ILE A 492 29.82 -10.22 -27.87
N ARG A 493 31.03 -10.17 -28.44
CA ARG A 493 31.92 -8.99 -28.33
C ARG A 493 31.27 -7.75 -28.99
N GLU A 494 30.67 -7.91 -30.16
CA GLU A 494 29.92 -6.81 -30.81
C GLU A 494 28.67 -6.37 -30.04
N LEU A 495 28.04 -7.28 -29.28
CA LEU A 495 26.94 -6.95 -28.36
C LEU A 495 27.44 -6.15 -27.15
N HIS A 496 28.60 -6.51 -26.60
CA HIS A 496 29.19 -5.82 -25.45
C HIS A 496 29.43 -4.32 -25.74
N ASP A 497 29.91 -3.97 -26.94
CA ASP A 497 30.10 -2.58 -27.38
C ASP A 497 28.77 -1.82 -27.63
N MET A 498 27.65 -2.53 -27.77
CA MET A 498 26.31 -1.94 -27.72
C MET A 498 25.81 -1.79 -26.27
N PHE A 499 26.13 -2.74 -25.39
CA PHE A 499 25.75 -2.67 -23.98
C PHE A 499 26.47 -1.56 -23.20
N MET A 500 27.76 -1.30 -23.47
CA MET A 500 28.50 -0.24 -22.76
C MET A 500 27.94 1.16 -23.06
N ASP A 501 27.59 1.45 -24.32
CA ASP A 501 26.87 2.68 -24.68
C ASP A 501 25.49 2.71 -24.00
N MET A 502 24.67 1.66 -24.16
CA MET A 502 23.32 1.64 -23.60
C MET A 502 23.28 1.66 -22.06
N ALA A 503 24.32 1.17 -21.38
CA ALA A 503 24.45 1.24 -19.92
C ALA A 503 24.64 2.70 -19.48
N MET A 504 25.58 3.44 -20.09
CA MET A 504 25.75 4.87 -19.81
C MET A 504 24.47 5.68 -20.10
N LEU A 505 23.75 5.34 -21.17
CA LEU A 505 22.49 5.97 -21.56
C LEU A 505 21.34 5.71 -20.57
N VAL A 506 21.31 4.54 -19.92
CA VAL A 506 20.28 4.20 -18.92
C VAL A 506 20.68 4.71 -17.52
N GLU A 507 21.97 4.73 -17.21
CA GLU A 507 22.51 5.23 -15.93
C GLU A 507 22.37 6.76 -15.81
N SER A 508 22.61 7.51 -16.90
CA SER A 508 22.42 8.97 -16.93
C SER A 508 20.94 9.40 -16.78
N GLN A 509 20.00 8.53 -17.15
CA GLN A 509 18.55 8.80 -17.07
C GLN A 509 17.93 8.49 -15.69
N GLY A 510 18.63 7.71 -14.85
CA GLY A 510 18.19 7.32 -13.51
C GLY A 510 16.96 6.40 -13.46
N GLU A 511 16.67 5.80 -12.30
CA GLU A 511 15.47 4.96 -12.10
C GLU A 511 14.14 5.75 -12.03
N MET A 512 14.15 7.06 -12.30
CA MET A 512 13.07 7.99 -11.97
C MET A 512 11.97 8.15 -13.04
N ILE A 513 11.81 7.17 -13.94
CA ILE A 513 10.90 7.27 -15.10
C ILE A 513 9.69 6.31 -15.05
N ASP A 514 9.66 5.33 -14.13
CA ASP A 514 8.56 4.34 -14.06
C ASP A 514 7.45 4.68 -13.03
N ARG A 515 7.47 5.89 -12.46
CA ARG A 515 6.36 6.41 -11.64
C ARG A 515 5.48 7.35 -12.44
N ILE A 516 4.28 6.87 -12.80
CA ILE A 516 3.17 7.73 -13.30
C ILE A 516 2.92 8.90 -12.35
N GLU A 517 3.08 8.66 -11.04
CA GLU A 517 3.04 9.65 -9.96
C GLU A 517 3.97 10.85 -10.21
N TYR A 518 5.25 10.63 -10.48
CA TYR A 518 6.26 11.68 -10.70
C TYR A 518 5.99 12.52 -11.96
N ASN A 519 5.54 11.89 -13.04
CA ASN A 519 5.17 12.58 -14.29
C ASN A 519 3.85 13.36 -14.18
N VAL A 520 2.92 12.91 -13.32
CA VAL A 520 1.69 13.66 -12.96
C VAL A 520 2.01 14.81 -12.02
N GLU A 521 2.95 14.63 -11.10
CA GLU A 521 3.44 15.66 -10.17
C GLU A 521 4.11 16.82 -10.93
N HIS A 522 4.98 16.56 -11.90
CA HIS A 522 5.52 17.62 -12.77
C HIS A 522 4.51 18.22 -13.78
N ALA A 523 3.35 17.58 -13.97
CA ALA A 523 2.23 18.20 -14.69
C ALA A 523 1.42 19.14 -13.79
N LYS A 524 1.45 18.91 -12.46
CA LYS A 524 0.84 19.77 -11.45
C LYS A 524 1.46 21.16 -11.46
N ASP A 525 2.79 21.31 -11.58
CA ASP A 525 3.48 22.61 -11.54
C ASP A 525 3.00 23.63 -12.59
N TYR A 526 2.58 23.17 -13.78
CA TYR A 526 2.01 24.05 -14.81
C TYR A 526 0.53 24.38 -14.55
N VAL A 527 -0.21 23.44 -13.97
CA VAL A 527 -1.54 23.71 -13.42
C VAL A 527 -1.43 24.69 -12.26
N ASP A 528 -0.42 24.58 -11.39
CA ASP A 528 -0.18 25.44 -10.23
C ASP A 528 0.19 26.88 -10.64
N ARG A 529 0.80 27.11 -11.82
CA ARG A 529 0.94 28.47 -12.38
C ARG A 529 -0.36 29.04 -12.93
N ALA A 530 -1.15 28.24 -13.66
CA ALA A 530 -2.49 28.66 -14.10
C ALA A 530 -3.45 28.89 -12.91
N VAL A 531 -3.30 28.09 -11.85
CA VAL A 531 -3.93 28.25 -10.54
C VAL A 531 -3.36 29.45 -9.79
N SER A 532 -2.09 29.83 -9.97
CA SER A 532 -1.52 31.07 -9.40
C SER A 532 -2.12 32.33 -10.01
N ASP A 533 -2.24 32.39 -11.34
CA ASP A 533 -2.84 33.56 -12.00
C ASP A 533 -4.36 33.62 -11.83
N THR A 534 -5.04 32.49 -11.66
CA THR A 534 -6.44 32.47 -11.19
C THR A 534 -6.57 32.70 -9.68
N LYS A 535 -5.60 32.31 -8.83
CA LYS A 535 -5.53 32.68 -7.41
C LYS A 535 -5.42 34.19 -7.19
N LYS A 536 -4.75 34.93 -8.07
CA LYS A 536 -4.78 36.41 -8.05
C LYS A 536 -6.19 36.99 -8.28
N ALA A 537 -7.05 36.29 -9.01
CA ALA A 537 -8.47 36.64 -9.16
C ALA A 537 -9.34 36.10 -8.00
N VAL A 538 -8.96 34.97 -7.41
CA VAL A 538 -9.67 34.29 -6.31
C VAL A 538 -9.21 34.78 -4.92
N GLN A 539 -8.19 35.64 -4.82
CA GLN A 539 -7.81 36.35 -3.60
C GLN A 539 -8.91 37.27 -3.03
N MET A 540 -10.03 37.45 -3.74
CA MET A 540 -11.25 38.06 -3.21
C MET A 540 -12.25 37.07 -2.58
N ASN A 541 -12.02 35.76 -2.67
CA ASN A 541 -12.94 34.68 -2.28
C ASN A 541 -12.27 33.47 -1.54
N SER A 542 -10.97 33.49 -1.27
CA SER A 542 -10.23 32.31 -0.80
C SER A 542 -10.13 32.18 0.74
N ASN A 543 -11.04 31.42 1.36
CA ASN A 543 -10.92 30.96 2.76
C ASN A 543 -11.23 29.45 2.98
N ASP A 544 -11.98 28.78 2.09
CA ASP A 544 -12.56 27.45 2.40
C ASP A 544 -11.61 26.25 2.18
N ASP A 545 -10.82 26.19 1.10
CA ASP A 545 -10.06 24.97 0.74
C ASP A 545 -9.00 24.54 1.78
N SER A 546 -8.36 25.51 2.45
CA SER A 546 -7.33 25.23 3.48
C SER A 546 -7.95 24.58 4.73
N TYR A 547 -9.20 24.89 5.02
CA TYR A 547 -9.92 24.42 6.20
C TYR A 547 -10.32 22.94 6.06
N GLU A 548 -10.71 22.50 4.85
CA GLU A 548 -10.99 21.08 4.60
C GLU A 548 -9.76 20.17 4.77
N GLU A 549 -8.58 20.63 4.33
CA GLU A 549 -7.34 19.87 4.52
C GLU A 549 -6.93 19.78 6.00
N GLU A 550 -7.10 20.87 6.75
CA GLU A 550 -6.87 20.91 8.20
C GLU A 550 -7.81 19.96 8.96
N LEU A 551 -9.12 20.03 8.70
CA LEU A 551 -10.13 19.15 9.29
C LEU A 551 -9.86 17.67 8.98
N LYS A 552 -9.43 17.36 7.75
CA LYS A 552 -9.04 16.01 7.35
C LYS A 552 -7.79 15.52 8.09
N HIS A 553 -6.81 16.39 8.34
CA HIS A 553 -5.64 16.06 9.15
C HIS A 553 -6.04 15.83 10.62
N ILE A 554 -6.84 16.71 11.21
CA ILE A 554 -7.42 16.58 12.57
C ILE A 554 -8.17 15.25 12.72
N GLY A 555 -8.98 14.87 11.73
CA GLY A 555 -9.69 13.60 11.70
C GLY A 555 -8.75 12.38 11.65
N LEU A 556 -7.65 12.45 10.89
CA LEU A 556 -6.63 11.39 10.82
C LEU A 556 -5.87 11.25 12.15
N VAL A 557 -5.54 12.38 12.81
CA VAL A 557 -4.97 12.39 14.16
C VAL A 557 -5.95 11.72 15.13
N CYS A 558 -7.22 12.13 15.16
CA CYS A 558 -8.25 11.51 16.01
C CYS A 558 -8.39 9.99 15.78
N ALA A 559 -8.33 9.55 14.52
CA ALA A 559 -8.38 8.13 14.16
C ALA A 559 -7.18 7.33 14.71
N SER A 560 -5.98 7.94 14.75
CA SER A 560 -4.80 7.27 15.34
C SER A 560 -4.97 6.99 16.84
N PHE A 561 -5.49 7.96 17.61
CA PHE A 561 -5.73 7.83 19.06
C PHE A 561 -6.70 6.68 19.37
N GLU A 562 -7.69 6.42 18.51
CA GLU A 562 -8.63 5.30 18.66
C GLU A 562 -7.99 3.92 18.39
N GLN A 563 -6.95 3.86 17.56
CA GLN A 563 -6.34 2.60 17.11
C GLN A 563 -5.19 2.08 17.97
N TYR A 564 -4.65 2.90 18.87
CA TYR A 564 -3.46 2.59 19.70
C TYR A 564 -3.46 1.16 20.27
N SER A 565 -4.54 0.75 20.95
CA SER A 565 -4.60 -0.56 21.60
C SER A 565 -4.65 -1.72 20.61
N ALA A 566 -5.46 -1.61 19.56
CA ALA A 566 -5.58 -2.64 18.53
C ALA A 566 -4.25 -2.85 17.80
N ARG A 567 -3.55 -1.76 17.46
CA ARG A 567 -2.25 -1.80 16.79
C ARG A 567 -1.15 -2.37 17.69
N PHE A 568 -1.03 -1.88 18.92
CA PHE A 568 0.00 -2.39 19.85
C PHE A 568 -0.19 -3.88 20.16
N VAL A 569 -1.44 -4.34 20.33
CA VAL A 569 -1.75 -5.78 20.49
C VAL A 569 -1.34 -6.60 19.26
N ARG A 570 -1.52 -6.06 18.04
CA ARG A 570 -1.05 -6.71 16.79
C ARG A 570 0.47 -6.83 16.77
N THR A 571 1.20 -5.77 17.12
CA THR A 571 2.68 -5.80 17.16
C THR A 571 3.19 -6.81 18.18
N CYS A 572 2.62 -6.83 19.39
CA CYS A 572 2.94 -7.83 20.42
C CYS A 572 2.66 -9.27 19.96
N ALA A 573 1.53 -9.51 19.32
CA ALA A 573 1.16 -10.84 18.82
C ALA A 573 2.14 -11.32 17.73
N ASN A 574 2.53 -10.42 16.82
CA ASN A 574 3.51 -10.72 15.76
C ASN A 574 4.88 -11.08 16.35
N GLU A 575 5.37 -10.33 17.34
CA GLU A 575 6.66 -10.60 17.97
C GLU A 575 6.62 -11.88 18.82
N TYR A 576 5.56 -12.13 19.59
CA TYR A 576 5.39 -13.42 20.28
C TYR A 576 5.42 -14.61 19.30
N VAL A 577 4.75 -14.49 18.15
CA VAL A 577 4.76 -15.51 17.09
C VAL A 577 6.15 -15.68 16.45
N ARG A 578 6.92 -14.60 16.28
CA ARG A 578 8.31 -14.63 15.79
C ARG A 578 9.23 -15.33 16.79
N LEU A 579 9.18 -14.95 18.06
CA LEU A 579 9.94 -15.58 19.14
C LEU A 579 9.57 -17.07 19.31
N ALA A 580 8.30 -17.43 19.18
CA ALA A 580 7.85 -18.82 19.28
C ALA A 580 8.40 -19.70 18.14
N LYS A 581 8.57 -19.13 16.93
CA LYS A 581 9.20 -19.79 15.78
C LYS A 581 10.72 -19.93 15.95
N LEU A 582 11.39 -18.95 16.56
CA LEU A 582 12.84 -18.95 16.76
C LEU A 582 13.30 -19.86 17.92
N TYR A 583 12.63 -19.75 19.07
CA TYR A 583 13.09 -20.38 20.33
C TYR A 583 12.24 -21.58 20.76
N GLY A 584 11.09 -21.80 20.14
CA GLY A 584 10.15 -22.87 20.48
C GLY A 584 9.21 -22.51 21.65
N LEU A 585 7.94 -22.91 21.52
CA LEU A 585 6.87 -22.56 22.46
C LEU A 585 7.17 -22.97 23.91
N GLU A 586 7.79 -24.14 24.13
CA GLU A 586 8.16 -24.62 25.47
C GLU A 586 9.20 -23.73 26.17
N ARG A 587 10.16 -23.15 25.43
CA ARG A 587 11.13 -22.22 26.02
C ARG A 587 10.45 -20.91 26.43
N LEU A 588 9.53 -20.39 25.63
CA LEU A 588 8.75 -19.20 25.99
C LEU A 588 7.83 -19.42 27.19
N LYS A 589 7.18 -20.59 27.29
CA LYS A 589 6.41 -20.97 28.49
C LYS A 589 7.31 -20.99 29.73
N LYS A 590 8.50 -21.63 29.64
CA LYS A 590 9.46 -21.71 30.74
C LYS A 590 10.02 -20.34 31.15
N ALA A 591 10.19 -19.43 30.19
CA ALA A 591 10.57 -18.04 30.41
C ALA A 591 9.40 -17.13 30.84
N LYS A 592 8.21 -17.68 31.14
CA LYS A 592 7.00 -16.94 31.56
C LYS A 592 6.56 -15.82 30.60
N THR A 593 6.96 -15.89 29.32
CA THR A 593 6.72 -14.83 28.32
C THR A 593 5.22 -14.50 28.17
N ASN A 594 4.33 -15.49 28.36
CA ASN A 594 2.88 -15.30 28.36
C ASN A 594 2.35 -14.44 29.54
N GLU A 595 2.99 -14.50 30.71
CA GLU A 595 2.64 -13.65 31.85
C GLU A 595 3.04 -12.19 31.56
N HIS A 596 4.20 -11.98 30.93
CA HIS A 596 4.65 -10.66 30.48
C HIS A 596 3.72 -10.03 29.45
N PHE A 597 3.39 -10.75 28.36
CA PHE A 597 2.43 -10.25 27.36
C PHE A 597 1.04 -9.97 27.93
N LYS A 598 0.62 -10.68 28.99
CA LYS A 598 -0.61 -10.38 29.71
C LYS A 598 -0.52 -9.07 30.51
N LYS A 599 0.61 -8.79 31.17
CA LYS A 599 0.88 -7.50 31.84
C LYS A 599 0.92 -6.36 30.80
N LEU A 600 1.71 -6.50 29.73
CA LEU A 600 1.80 -5.52 28.64
C LEU A 600 0.41 -5.12 28.12
N ARG A 601 -0.46 -6.10 27.84
CA ARG A 601 -1.85 -5.83 27.39
C ARG A 601 -2.68 -5.02 28.40
N GLN A 602 -2.44 -5.16 29.71
CA GLN A 602 -3.12 -4.35 30.73
C GLN A 602 -2.60 -2.90 30.71
N CYS A 603 -1.28 -2.70 30.63
CA CYS A 603 -0.66 -1.38 30.50
C CYS A 603 -1.13 -0.64 29.23
N VAL A 604 -1.26 -1.36 28.11
CA VAL A 604 -1.79 -0.83 26.83
C VAL A 604 -3.22 -0.34 26.95
N GLU A 605 -4.09 -1.05 27.69
CA GLU A 605 -5.48 -0.60 27.87
C GLU A 605 -5.56 0.66 28.74
N ILE A 606 -4.68 0.78 29.74
CA ILE A 606 -4.55 2.00 30.57
C ILE A 606 -4.11 3.19 29.71
N ASN A 607 -3.04 3.03 28.91
CA ASN A 607 -2.59 4.06 27.96
C ASN A 607 -3.68 4.40 26.93
N SER A 608 -4.37 3.40 26.38
CA SER A 608 -5.46 3.61 25.43
C SER A 608 -6.63 4.37 26.04
N ARG A 609 -6.93 4.17 27.33
CA ARG A 609 -7.93 4.98 28.05
C ARG A 609 -7.46 6.43 28.21
N PHE A 610 -6.20 6.65 28.58
CA PHE A 610 -5.59 7.98 28.69
C PHE A 610 -5.63 8.74 27.35
N LEU A 611 -5.12 8.12 26.27
CA LEU A 611 -5.14 8.65 24.91
C LEU A 611 -6.57 8.94 24.42
N ARG A 612 -7.55 8.06 24.69
CA ARG A 612 -8.97 8.33 24.35
C ARG A 612 -9.52 9.55 25.10
N MET A 613 -9.14 9.79 26.35
CA MET A 613 -9.56 10.99 27.09
C MET A 613 -8.95 12.28 26.51
N ILE A 614 -7.69 12.24 26.08
CA ILE A 614 -7.05 13.35 25.33
C ILE A 614 -7.84 13.67 24.06
N CYS A 615 -8.10 12.66 23.22
CA CYS A 615 -8.83 12.84 21.96
C CYS A 615 -10.27 13.33 22.18
N ILE A 616 -11.00 12.82 23.18
CA ILE A 616 -12.34 13.30 23.53
C ILE A 616 -12.32 14.77 24.00
N SER A 617 -11.30 15.19 24.77
CA SER A 617 -11.15 16.60 25.16
C SER A 617 -10.90 17.52 23.97
N ALA A 618 -10.12 17.05 22.99
CA ALA A 618 -9.78 17.79 21.78
C ALA A 618 -10.96 17.92 20.80
N ARG A 619 -11.85 16.92 20.71
CA ARG A 619 -13.07 17.00 19.87
C ARG A 619 -14.00 18.15 20.27
N ASN A 620 -13.95 18.59 21.52
CA ASN A 620 -14.71 19.76 22.01
C ASN A 620 -14.02 21.11 21.73
N LEU A 621 -12.94 21.14 20.92
CA LEU A 621 -12.31 22.38 20.44
C LEU A 621 -12.75 22.76 19.01
N PHE A 622 -13.43 21.86 18.29
CA PHE A 622 -13.78 22.02 16.88
C PHE A 622 -15.29 21.81 16.72
N ASP A 623 -16.07 22.89 16.80
CA ASP A 623 -17.54 22.84 16.78
C ASP A 623 -18.09 22.27 15.46
N ASP A 624 -17.39 22.46 14.33
CA ASP A 624 -17.79 22.01 12.99
C ASP A 624 -17.46 20.53 12.68
N PHE A 625 -16.91 19.77 13.63
CA PHE A 625 -16.64 18.33 13.44
C PHE A 625 -17.94 17.50 13.56
N GLU A 626 -18.92 17.78 12.69
CA GLU A 626 -20.14 16.99 12.58
C GLU A 626 -19.80 15.51 12.33
N ARG A 627 -20.56 14.63 12.99
CA ARG A 627 -20.36 13.19 12.87
C ARG A 627 -20.83 12.69 11.50
N ASP A 628 -19.95 12.70 10.51
CA ASP A 628 -20.03 11.70 9.45
C ASP A 628 -19.33 10.40 9.90
N PRO A 629 -20.08 9.35 10.30
CA PRO A 629 -19.51 8.05 10.63
C PRO A 629 -18.83 7.38 9.42
N ILE A 630 -19.17 7.76 8.18
CA ILE A 630 -18.55 7.26 6.96
C ILE A 630 -17.14 7.86 6.82
N MET A 631 -16.97 9.17 6.99
CA MET A 631 -15.66 9.83 7.03
C MET A 631 -14.78 9.27 8.15
N SER A 632 -15.31 9.09 9.37
CA SER A 632 -14.57 8.50 10.50
C SER A 632 -14.09 7.06 10.20
N ALA A 633 -14.97 6.20 9.66
CA ALA A 633 -14.60 4.84 9.28
C ALA A 633 -13.57 4.79 8.14
N ASN A 634 -13.67 5.69 7.17
CA ASN A 634 -12.73 5.81 6.06
C ASN A 634 -11.36 6.37 6.47
N LEU A 635 -11.30 7.26 7.46
CA LEU A 635 -10.04 7.79 8.03
C LEU A 635 -9.35 6.75 8.91
N LEU A 636 -10.10 6.00 9.72
CA LEU A 636 -9.58 4.82 10.43
C LEU A 636 -8.91 3.83 9.48
N ALA A 637 -9.49 3.57 8.30
CA ALA A 637 -8.88 2.68 7.30
C ALA A 637 -7.58 3.22 6.65
N LYS A 638 -7.17 4.46 6.93
CA LYS A 638 -6.10 5.20 6.23
C LYS A 638 -4.99 5.76 7.12
N VAL A 639 -5.00 5.50 8.44
CA VAL A 639 -3.94 5.98 9.35
C VAL A 639 -2.58 5.37 8.95
N PRO A 640 -1.58 6.15 8.49
CA PRO A 640 -0.28 5.61 8.10
C PRO A 640 0.52 5.04 9.28
N GLU A 641 1.46 4.14 8.99
CA GLU A 641 2.31 3.48 9.98
C GLU A 641 2.99 4.53 10.90
N TYR A 642 3.68 5.52 10.32
CA TYR A 642 4.45 6.54 11.05
C TYR A 642 3.61 7.47 11.95
N LEU A 643 2.30 7.60 11.73
CA LEU A 643 1.46 8.49 12.55
C LEU A 643 1.17 7.92 13.94
N ALA A 644 1.06 6.59 14.10
CA ALA A 644 0.83 6.05 15.45
C ALA A 644 2.09 6.09 16.33
N GLU A 645 3.29 6.14 15.74
CA GLU A 645 4.54 6.34 16.49
C GLU A 645 4.56 7.69 17.23
N LYS A 646 3.82 8.68 16.71
CA LYS A 646 3.59 9.96 17.40
C LYS A 646 2.82 9.79 18.72
N LEU A 647 1.98 8.76 18.89
CA LEU A 647 1.26 8.51 20.15
C LEU A 647 2.21 8.05 21.27
N ASP A 648 3.25 7.29 20.93
CA ASP A 648 4.31 6.96 21.87
C ASP A 648 5.13 8.19 22.23
N ILE A 649 5.30 9.16 21.32
CA ILE A 649 5.88 10.46 21.67
C ILE A 649 4.98 11.19 22.68
N ILE A 650 3.65 11.21 22.49
CA ILE A 650 2.71 11.86 23.42
C ILE A 650 2.76 11.28 24.83
N LEU A 651 2.88 9.96 24.98
CA LEU A 651 3.03 9.32 26.29
C LEU A 651 4.37 9.70 26.94
N ARG A 652 5.47 9.70 26.18
CA ARG A 652 6.81 10.06 26.66
C ARG A 652 6.95 11.54 27.02
N GLN A 653 6.37 12.43 26.23
CA GLN A 653 6.30 13.86 26.53
C GLN A 653 5.41 14.15 27.74
N SER A 654 4.29 13.42 27.91
CA SER A 654 3.50 13.49 29.14
C SER A 654 4.34 13.14 30.38
N ALA A 655 5.24 12.17 30.27
CA ALA A 655 6.17 11.80 31.34
C ALA A 655 7.24 12.88 31.58
N ARG A 656 7.86 13.43 30.53
CA ARG A 656 8.85 14.51 30.62
C ARG A 656 8.26 15.78 31.24
N ASP A 657 7.14 16.27 30.70
CA ASP A 657 6.59 17.57 31.05
C ASP A 657 5.72 17.57 32.31
N TRP A 658 5.04 16.46 32.60
CA TRP A 658 4.00 16.41 33.64
C TRP A 658 4.14 15.23 34.60
N SER A 659 5.29 14.57 34.71
CA SER A 659 5.54 13.57 35.76
C SER A 659 6.74 13.90 36.63
N ALA A 660 6.79 13.30 37.82
CA ALA A 660 7.94 13.38 38.72
C ALA A 660 9.22 12.78 38.09
N ALA A 661 9.09 11.82 37.16
CA ALA A 661 10.24 11.21 36.47
C ALA A 661 10.96 12.19 35.52
N GLY A 662 10.26 13.21 35.03
CA GLY A 662 10.84 14.25 34.16
C GLY A 662 11.49 15.41 34.91
N VAL A 663 11.44 15.47 36.25
CA VAL A 663 11.87 16.65 37.03
C VAL A 663 13.33 17.04 36.75
N GLU A 664 14.26 16.09 36.76
CA GLU A 664 15.67 16.42 36.50
C GLU A 664 15.92 16.81 35.04
N GLU A 665 15.23 16.21 34.07
CA GLU A 665 15.31 16.64 32.66
C GLU A 665 14.83 18.09 32.50
N ARG A 666 13.66 18.41 33.07
CA ARG A 666 13.09 19.76 33.04
C ARG A 666 13.97 20.77 33.75
N LYS A 667 14.59 20.38 34.86
CA LYS A 667 15.53 21.25 35.60
C LYS A 667 16.79 21.52 34.79
N ALA A 668 17.31 20.52 34.07
CA ALA A 668 18.44 20.72 33.15
C ALA A 668 18.07 21.62 31.97
N CYS A 669 16.89 21.45 31.37
CA CYS A 669 16.50 22.20 30.16
C CYS A 669 15.85 23.56 30.49
N TYR A 670 14.72 23.54 31.20
CA TYR A 670 13.92 24.73 31.50
C TYR A 670 14.54 25.59 32.60
N GLY A 671 15.31 24.99 33.52
CA GLY A 671 15.90 25.71 34.65
C GLY A 671 16.82 26.86 34.24
N HIS A 672 17.64 26.68 33.20
CA HIS A 672 18.55 27.72 32.69
C HIS A 672 17.77 28.88 32.04
N VAL A 673 16.83 28.57 31.14
CA VAL A 673 15.98 29.57 30.47
C VAL A 673 15.17 30.38 31.49
N ILE A 674 14.60 29.71 32.48
CA ILE A 674 13.84 30.34 33.56
C ILE A 674 14.75 31.24 34.42
N ALA A 675 15.91 30.76 34.84
CA ALA A 675 16.83 31.54 35.67
C ALA A 675 17.27 32.85 34.98
N GLU A 676 17.49 32.80 33.66
CA GLU A 676 17.86 33.99 32.88
C GLU A 676 16.69 34.98 32.74
N LEU A 677 15.46 34.51 32.48
CA LEU A 677 14.27 35.36 32.52
C LEU A 677 14.09 36.02 33.89
N GLU A 678 14.30 35.28 34.98
CA GLU A 678 14.14 35.80 36.33
C GLU A 678 15.26 36.77 36.74
N SER A 679 16.47 36.60 36.20
CA SER A 679 17.62 37.51 36.32
C SER A 679 17.36 38.83 35.60
N ARG A 680 16.86 38.76 34.36
CA ARG A 680 16.60 39.92 33.49
C ARG A 680 15.38 40.74 33.92
N TYR A 681 14.33 40.08 34.40
CA TYR A 681 13.06 40.72 34.77
C TYR A 681 12.76 40.50 36.27
N PRO A 682 12.95 41.54 37.11
CA PRO A 682 12.52 41.56 38.51
C PRO A 682 11.02 41.22 38.65
N VAL A 683 10.60 40.79 39.84
CA VAL A 683 9.20 40.38 40.10
C VAL A 683 8.20 41.51 39.83
N GLU A 684 8.59 42.77 40.09
CA GLU A 684 7.81 43.95 39.76
C GLU A 684 7.78 44.16 38.23
N GLY A 685 6.59 44.16 37.63
CA GLY A 685 6.40 44.41 36.20
C GLY A 685 6.33 43.18 35.29
N ARG A 686 6.60 41.95 35.78
CA ARG A 686 6.56 40.72 34.95
C ARG A 686 5.26 40.54 34.16
N SER A 687 4.13 40.99 34.70
CA SER A 687 2.81 40.92 34.06
C SER A 687 2.69 41.68 32.72
N GLU A 688 3.62 42.59 32.43
CA GLU A 688 3.69 43.37 31.19
C GLU A 688 4.69 42.76 30.17
N ILE A 689 5.58 41.88 30.64
CA ILE A 689 6.62 41.23 29.83
C ILE A 689 6.01 40.04 29.08
N GLN A 690 6.08 40.08 27.75
CA GLN A 690 5.56 39.07 26.84
C GLN A 690 6.66 38.10 26.41
N VAL A 691 6.49 36.83 26.80
CA VAL A 691 7.43 35.74 26.53
C VAL A 691 6.80 34.72 25.58
N LEU A 692 7.37 34.57 24.39
CA LEU A 692 6.97 33.55 23.41
C LEU A 692 7.80 32.28 23.60
N VAL A 693 7.15 31.12 23.48
CA VAL A 693 7.77 29.79 23.51
C VAL A 693 7.39 29.03 22.24
N PRO A 694 8.18 29.12 21.16
CA PRO A 694 7.99 28.29 19.96
C PRO A 694 8.29 26.81 20.25
N GLY A 695 7.53 25.89 19.65
CA GLY A 695 7.68 24.45 19.89
C GLY A 695 7.30 24.04 21.31
N ALA A 696 6.23 24.61 21.87
CA ALA A 696 5.86 24.49 23.27
C ALA A 696 5.48 23.06 23.74
N GLY A 697 5.25 22.11 22.83
CA GLY A 697 5.01 20.70 23.16
C GLY A 697 3.81 20.50 24.08
N MET A 698 4.05 19.95 25.28
CA MET A 698 3.01 19.74 26.30
C MET A 698 2.73 20.99 27.16
N GLY A 699 3.36 22.13 26.87
CA GLY A 699 3.08 23.43 27.47
C GLY A 699 3.66 23.64 28.87
N ARG A 700 4.53 22.75 29.37
CA ARG A 700 5.07 22.88 30.74
C ARG A 700 5.94 24.12 30.93
N LEU A 701 6.81 24.44 29.97
CA LEU A 701 7.65 25.64 30.05
C LEU A 701 6.81 26.93 30.05
N VAL A 702 5.77 26.99 29.21
CA VAL A 702 4.80 28.10 29.16
C VAL A 702 4.12 28.29 30.52
N TRP A 703 3.71 27.18 31.14
CA TRP A 703 3.12 27.18 32.48
C TRP A 703 4.11 27.64 33.57
N GLU A 704 5.35 27.15 33.56
CA GLU A 704 6.39 27.53 34.53
C GLU A 704 6.75 29.02 34.43
N ILE A 705 6.80 29.58 33.21
CA ILE A 705 7.02 31.01 32.97
C ILE A 705 5.81 31.82 33.45
N ALA A 706 4.59 31.43 33.08
CA ALA A 706 3.38 32.11 33.54
C ALA A 706 3.21 32.06 35.07
N GLN A 707 3.55 30.95 35.74
CA GLN A 707 3.51 30.82 37.20
C GLN A 707 4.37 31.89 37.90
N ARG A 708 5.46 32.35 37.26
CA ARG A 708 6.40 33.35 37.78
C ARG A 708 5.98 34.80 37.57
N GLY A 709 4.77 35.03 37.04
CA GLY A 709 4.15 36.36 36.88
C GLY A 709 4.16 36.92 35.46
N PHE A 710 4.81 36.23 34.50
CA PHE A 710 4.95 36.68 33.12
C PHE A 710 3.67 36.51 32.29
N PHE A 711 3.53 37.26 31.18
CA PHE A 711 2.66 36.84 30.08
C PHE A 711 3.42 35.83 29.23
N SER A 712 2.97 34.56 29.21
CA SER A 712 3.59 33.52 28.39
C SER A 712 2.66 33.03 27.30
N GLN A 713 3.16 32.88 26.08
CA GLN A 713 2.45 32.24 24.99
C GLN A 713 3.27 31.09 24.43
N GLY A 714 2.69 29.89 24.39
CA GLY A 714 3.25 28.78 23.63
C GLY A 714 2.73 28.77 22.20
N ASN A 715 3.59 28.36 21.28
CA ASN A 715 3.20 28.02 19.92
C ASN A 715 3.52 26.55 19.63
N GLU A 716 2.60 25.86 18.97
CA GLU A 716 2.77 24.46 18.60
C GLU A 716 2.03 24.16 17.29
N TYR A 717 2.68 23.39 16.40
CA TYR A 717 2.15 23.01 15.10
C TYR A 717 1.49 21.62 15.13
N SER A 718 1.96 20.72 15.98
CA SER A 718 1.49 19.34 16.03
C SER A 718 0.17 19.21 16.79
N TYR A 719 -0.91 18.83 16.09
CA TYR A 719 -2.20 18.48 16.72
C TYR A 719 -2.08 17.42 17.82
N TYR A 720 -1.13 16.49 17.73
CA TYR A 720 -0.86 15.54 18.81
C TYR A 720 -0.46 16.26 20.11
N MET A 721 0.47 17.23 20.03
CA MET A 721 0.94 18.04 21.16
C MET A 721 -0.12 19.03 21.62
N LEU A 722 -0.86 19.67 20.71
CA LEU A 722 -1.98 20.56 21.03
C LEU A 722 -3.09 19.82 21.79
N PHE A 723 -3.42 18.58 21.39
CA PHE A 723 -4.43 17.78 22.10
C PHE A 723 -3.94 17.39 23.49
N GLY A 724 -2.67 16.98 23.60
CA GLY A 724 -2.04 16.62 24.87
C GLY A 724 -1.94 17.80 25.85
N SER A 725 -1.41 18.94 25.40
CA SER A 725 -1.29 20.17 26.20
C SER A 725 -2.66 20.71 26.61
N ASN A 726 -3.66 20.76 25.71
CA ASN A 726 -5.04 21.10 26.08
C ASN A 726 -5.60 20.18 27.17
N PHE A 727 -5.39 18.86 27.06
CA PHE A 727 -5.85 17.92 28.08
C PHE A 727 -5.15 18.13 29.44
N MET A 728 -3.82 18.33 29.44
CA MET A 728 -3.06 18.59 30.65
C MET A 728 -3.47 19.91 31.31
N LEU A 729 -3.45 21.01 30.56
CA LEU A 729 -3.67 22.36 31.07
C LEU A 729 -5.14 22.64 31.43
N ASN A 730 -6.10 22.12 30.65
CA ASN A 730 -7.52 22.51 30.77
C ASN A 730 -8.44 21.41 31.35
N ARG A 731 -7.99 20.15 31.46
CA ARG A 731 -8.81 19.03 32.00
C ARG A 731 -8.24 18.34 33.23
N CYS A 732 -6.92 18.35 33.41
CA CYS A 732 -6.32 17.82 34.63
C CYS A 732 -6.40 18.88 35.74
N VAL A 733 -6.93 18.49 36.90
CA VAL A 733 -7.20 19.42 38.03
C VAL A 733 -6.77 18.85 39.39
N VAL A 734 -6.19 17.65 39.38
CA VAL A 734 -5.64 16.97 40.55
C VAL A 734 -4.24 16.50 40.21
N ARG A 735 -3.32 16.60 41.17
CA ARG A 735 -2.00 15.97 41.09
C ARG A 735 -2.13 14.45 41.07
N GLU A 736 -1.29 13.79 40.28
CA GLU A 736 -1.18 12.33 40.13
C GLU A 736 -2.52 11.67 39.72
N GLN A 737 -3.34 12.39 38.94
CA GLN A 737 -4.68 12.00 38.52
C GLN A 737 -4.72 10.79 37.57
N TYR A 738 -3.65 10.56 36.80
CA TYR A 738 -3.57 9.48 35.81
C TYR A 738 -2.24 8.73 35.86
N SER A 739 -2.32 7.40 35.87
CA SER A 739 -1.16 6.52 35.67
C SER A 739 -1.01 6.19 34.19
N ILE A 740 0.19 6.35 33.64
CA ILE A 740 0.54 5.99 32.25
C ILE A 740 1.83 5.17 32.20
N TYR A 741 2.01 4.41 31.11
CA TYR A 741 3.17 3.55 30.86
C TYR A 741 3.90 4.05 29.61
N PRO A 742 4.79 5.06 29.73
CA PRO A 742 5.28 5.83 28.59
C PRO A 742 6.25 5.06 27.69
N TRP A 743 6.86 3.99 28.18
CA TRP A 743 7.95 3.29 27.50
C TRP A 743 7.55 1.97 26.85
N LEU A 744 6.25 1.67 26.75
CA LEU A 744 5.77 0.35 26.35
C LEU A 744 6.30 -0.15 25.00
N SER A 745 6.77 0.70 24.08
CA SER A 745 7.34 0.28 22.78
C SER A 745 8.87 0.09 22.78
N GLN A 746 9.56 0.33 23.90
CA GLN A 746 11.04 0.29 23.99
C GLN A 746 11.61 -1.08 24.43
N TRP A 747 11.07 -2.19 23.92
CA TRP A 747 11.44 -3.59 24.29
C TRP A 747 12.94 -3.94 24.12
N HIS A 748 13.67 -3.16 23.33
CA HIS A 748 15.05 -3.46 22.94
C HIS A 748 16.11 -2.86 23.89
N GLN A 749 15.70 -2.11 24.92
CA GLN A 749 16.60 -1.32 25.77
C GLN A 749 16.40 -1.56 27.28
N SER A 750 15.65 -2.59 27.67
CA SER A 750 15.37 -2.95 29.06
C SER A 750 16.38 -3.94 29.63
N VAL A 751 16.74 -3.81 30.92
CA VAL A 751 17.59 -4.80 31.62
C VAL A 751 16.75 -6.01 32.01
N VAL A 752 15.52 -5.76 32.48
CA VAL A 752 14.51 -6.76 32.83
C VAL A 752 13.15 -6.41 32.20
N PRO A 753 12.28 -7.40 31.93
CA PRO A 753 10.95 -7.13 31.34
C PRO A 753 10.09 -6.18 32.19
N GLU A 754 10.32 -6.13 33.50
CA GLU A 754 9.68 -5.19 34.42
C GLU A 754 9.98 -3.71 34.13
N ASP A 755 11.10 -3.38 33.47
CA ASP A 755 11.45 -2.00 33.10
C ASP A 755 10.46 -1.44 32.06
N GLU A 756 10.08 -2.25 31.07
CA GLU A 756 9.13 -1.88 30.00
C GLU A 756 7.77 -1.41 30.51
N ILE A 757 7.38 -1.89 31.70
CA ILE A 757 6.07 -1.66 32.33
C ILE A 757 6.15 -0.73 33.54
N VAL A 758 7.17 0.12 33.61
CA VAL A 758 7.24 1.21 34.61
C VAL A 758 6.11 2.22 34.39
N ALA A 759 5.28 2.40 35.41
CA ALA A 759 4.23 3.41 35.45
C ALA A 759 4.78 4.76 35.95
N VAL A 760 4.30 5.86 35.36
CA VAL A 760 4.47 7.22 35.90
C VAL A 760 3.11 7.86 36.14
N GLN A 761 3.04 8.79 37.09
CA GLN A 761 1.83 9.53 37.42
C GLN A 761 1.89 10.93 36.82
N VAL A 762 0.77 11.39 36.25
CA VAL A 762 0.61 12.72 35.63
C VAL A 762 -0.75 13.34 36.02
N PRO A 763 -0.85 14.69 36.17
CA PRO A 763 0.24 15.65 36.27
C PRO A 763 0.94 15.61 37.65
N ASP A 764 2.23 15.95 37.75
CA ASP A 764 2.98 16.00 39.03
C ASP A 764 2.69 17.23 39.89
N ILE A 765 1.97 18.19 39.31
CA ILE A 765 1.53 19.48 39.89
C ILE A 765 0.05 19.71 39.54
N ASP A 766 -0.59 20.71 40.16
CA ASP A 766 -1.89 21.23 39.68
C ASP A 766 -1.65 22.14 38.46
N PRO A 767 -2.17 21.83 37.26
CA PRO A 767 -1.95 22.66 36.07
C PRO A 767 -2.68 23.99 36.10
N ARG A 768 -3.55 24.25 37.07
CA ARG A 768 -4.21 25.55 37.21
C ARG A 768 -3.21 26.58 37.76
N LEU A 769 -3.02 27.67 37.01
CA LEU A 769 -2.16 28.77 37.46
C LEU A 769 -2.64 29.34 38.82
N PRO A 770 -1.72 29.66 39.75
CA PRO A 770 -2.07 30.24 41.03
C PRO A 770 -2.58 31.67 40.87
N SER A 771 -3.31 32.18 41.87
CA SER A 771 -3.96 33.51 41.83
C SER A 771 -3.00 34.70 41.68
N ASN A 772 -1.72 34.49 41.97
CA ASN A 772 -0.62 35.45 41.82
C ASN A 772 0.27 35.15 40.60
N GLY A 773 -0.10 34.16 39.78
CA GLY A 773 0.55 33.89 38.50
C GLY A 773 0.19 34.96 37.46
N GLY A 774 0.96 34.97 36.38
CA GLY A 774 0.70 35.77 35.20
C GLY A 774 -0.37 35.14 34.30
N LYS A 775 -0.32 35.46 33.01
CA LYS A 775 -1.28 34.97 32.01
C LYS A 775 -0.59 33.96 31.10
N MET A 776 -1.31 32.92 30.70
CA MET A 776 -0.85 31.99 29.67
C MET A 776 -1.80 31.87 28.49
N SER A 777 -1.25 31.55 27.33
CA SER A 777 -2.00 31.17 26.13
C SER A 777 -1.22 30.13 25.31
N MET A 778 -1.92 29.39 24.44
CA MET A 778 -1.34 28.44 23.49
C MET A 778 -1.95 28.75 22.11
N VAL A 779 -1.12 28.81 21.07
CA VAL A 779 -1.53 29.10 19.69
C VAL A 779 -1.13 27.95 18.78
N ALA A 780 -2.10 27.44 18.02
CA ALA A 780 -1.90 26.41 17.02
C ALA A 780 -1.39 27.04 15.70
N GLY A 781 -0.39 26.42 15.07
CA GLY A 781 0.08 26.79 13.74
C GLY A 781 1.60 26.84 13.60
N ASP A 782 2.08 27.03 12.37
CA ASP A 782 3.50 27.19 12.05
C ASP A 782 4.03 28.53 12.58
N PHE A 783 5.12 28.49 13.35
CA PHE A 783 5.80 29.66 13.90
C PHE A 783 6.07 30.75 12.84
N LEU A 784 6.49 30.35 11.63
CA LEU A 784 6.80 31.28 10.54
C LEU A 784 5.56 31.89 9.86
N GLN A 785 4.37 31.38 10.14
CA GLN A 785 3.11 31.88 9.59
C GLN A 785 2.31 32.67 10.64
N VAL A 786 2.34 32.24 11.89
CA VAL A 786 1.56 32.84 12.99
C VAL A 786 2.16 34.16 13.50
N TYR A 787 3.49 34.28 13.54
CA TYR A 787 4.17 35.43 14.17
C TYR A 787 4.85 36.31 13.13
N ASP A 788 4.11 37.11 12.39
CA ASP A 788 4.66 38.03 11.37
C ASP A 788 4.90 39.46 11.87
N THR A 789 4.33 39.82 13.02
CA THR A 789 4.24 41.19 13.50
C THR A 789 5.53 41.59 14.23
N ALA A 790 6.33 42.44 13.59
CA ALA A 790 7.63 42.87 14.10
C ALA A 790 7.54 43.65 15.44
N ASN A 791 8.59 43.57 16.26
CA ASN A 791 8.72 44.27 17.56
C ASN A 791 7.58 43.99 18.57
N SER A 792 7.07 42.76 18.60
CA SER A 792 5.93 42.37 19.46
C SER A 792 6.33 41.78 20.82
N TRP A 793 7.46 41.08 20.89
CA TRP A 793 7.82 40.22 22.05
C TRP A 793 9.01 40.77 22.84
N ASP A 794 8.95 40.68 24.17
CA ASP A 794 10.06 41.07 25.06
C ASP A 794 11.09 39.95 25.17
N SER A 795 10.65 38.69 25.07
CA SER A 795 11.54 37.53 25.03
C SER A 795 11.00 36.40 24.16
N VAL A 796 11.90 35.66 23.51
CA VAL A 796 11.59 34.41 22.81
C VAL A 796 12.44 33.30 23.41
N CYS A 797 11.83 32.20 23.81
CA CYS A 797 12.47 31.07 24.48
C CYS A 797 12.32 29.79 23.65
N THR A 798 13.39 29.36 22.99
CA THR A 798 13.42 28.15 22.16
C THR A 798 14.09 27.00 22.91
N VAL A 799 13.36 25.91 23.17
CA VAL A 799 13.90 24.74 23.86
C VAL A 799 13.65 23.48 23.03
N PHE A 800 14.71 22.83 22.54
CA PHE A 800 14.62 21.72 21.55
C PHE A 800 13.75 22.09 20.32
N PHE A 801 14.04 23.22 19.68
CA PHE A 801 13.18 23.77 18.61
C PHE A 801 13.93 24.19 17.34
N ILE A 802 15.11 24.80 17.43
CA ILE A 802 15.75 25.44 16.25
C ILE A 802 16.28 24.46 15.20
N ASP A 803 16.41 23.18 15.56
CA ASP A 803 16.77 22.06 14.70
C ASP A 803 15.57 21.36 14.04
N THR A 804 14.34 21.82 14.33
CA THR A 804 13.10 21.26 13.77
C THR A 804 12.71 21.83 12.39
N THR A 805 13.50 22.75 11.82
CA THR A 805 13.25 23.40 10.53
C THR A 805 14.18 22.90 9.43
N ALA A 806 13.71 22.94 8.18
CA ALA A 806 14.52 22.71 6.98
C ALA A 806 15.48 23.88 6.68
N ASN A 807 15.21 25.07 7.23
CA ASN A 807 16.13 26.21 7.19
C ASN A 807 16.12 26.95 8.53
N VAL A 808 17.22 26.83 9.28
CA VAL A 808 17.41 27.49 10.58
C VAL A 808 17.53 29.02 10.46
N ILE A 809 18.01 29.53 9.32
CA ILE A 809 18.16 30.97 9.09
C ILE A 809 16.80 31.67 9.17
N ASN A 810 15.76 31.10 8.54
CA ASN A 810 14.39 31.62 8.61
C ASN A 810 13.87 31.73 10.06
N TYR A 811 14.26 30.82 10.95
CA TYR A 811 13.88 30.89 12.36
C TYR A 811 14.64 32.02 13.07
N VAL A 812 15.95 32.16 12.83
CA VAL A 812 16.77 33.24 13.42
C VAL A 812 16.28 34.63 12.95
N GLU A 813 16.10 34.82 11.64
CA GLU A 813 15.53 36.04 11.05
C GLU A 813 14.17 36.36 11.67
N ARG A 814 13.27 35.37 11.76
CA ARG A 814 11.94 35.64 12.31
C ARG A 814 11.97 35.97 13.81
N ILE A 815 12.82 35.29 14.59
CA ILE A 815 12.98 35.59 16.02
C ILE A 815 13.51 37.02 16.19
N TYR A 816 14.43 37.48 15.34
CA TYR A 816 14.93 38.85 15.34
C TYR A 816 13.82 39.86 15.02
N ASP A 817 13.07 39.66 13.94
CA ASP A 817 12.00 40.57 13.51
C ASP A 817 10.93 40.79 14.59
N ILE A 818 10.48 39.71 15.25
CA ILE A 818 9.38 39.77 16.22
C ILE A 818 9.80 40.26 17.61
N LEU A 819 11.11 40.29 17.91
CA LEU A 819 11.63 40.82 19.16
C LEU A 819 11.59 42.36 19.17
N LYS A 820 11.19 42.93 20.32
CA LYS A 820 11.30 44.37 20.58
C LYS A 820 12.77 44.80 20.63
N PRO A 821 13.10 46.09 20.37
CA PRO A 821 14.44 46.60 20.57
C PRO A 821 14.85 46.45 22.05
N GLY A 822 15.92 45.71 22.32
CA GLY A 822 16.33 45.36 23.68
C GLY A 822 15.64 44.14 24.30
N GLY A 823 14.82 43.41 23.54
CA GLY A 823 14.35 42.07 23.89
C GLY A 823 15.49 41.04 23.92
N CYS A 824 15.18 39.78 24.24
CA CYS A 824 16.18 38.69 24.21
C CYS A 824 15.65 37.39 23.63
N TRP A 825 16.55 36.70 22.94
CA TRP A 825 16.37 35.31 22.53
C TRP A 825 17.17 34.41 23.48
N LEU A 826 16.48 33.46 24.10
CA LEU A 826 17.05 32.41 24.96
C LEU A 826 16.90 31.07 24.25
N ASN A 827 18.01 30.40 23.95
CA ASN A 827 18.00 29.09 23.31
C ASN A 827 18.68 28.02 24.16
N PHE A 828 18.03 26.86 24.26
CA PHE A 828 18.59 25.65 24.89
C PHE A 828 18.24 24.43 24.03
N GLY A 829 19.23 23.77 23.44
CA GLY A 829 18.97 22.60 22.60
C GLY A 829 20.21 21.98 21.97
N PRO A 830 20.07 20.79 21.38
CA PRO A 830 21.00 20.25 20.40
C PRO A 830 20.83 20.92 19.03
N LEU A 831 21.62 20.47 18.05
CA LEU A 831 21.45 20.76 16.62
C LEU A 831 21.21 19.45 15.84
N LEU A 832 20.16 18.71 16.21
CA LEU A 832 19.80 17.45 15.56
C LEU A 832 18.82 17.71 14.40
N TYR A 833 19.35 18.24 13.30
CA TYR A 833 18.55 18.71 12.16
C TYR A 833 17.57 17.66 11.63
N HIS A 834 16.27 17.93 11.80
CA HIS A 834 15.18 16.99 11.54
C HIS A 834 15.06 16.54 10.07
N PHE A 835 15.61 17.33 9.14
CA PHE A 835 15.52 17.08 7.70
C PHE A 835 16.82 16.53 7.08
N SER A 836 17.87 16.29 7.88
CA SER A 836 19.20 15.86 7.40
C SER A 836 19.18 14.59 6.55
N GLU A 837 18.40 13.59 6.94
CA GLU A 837 18.24 12.34 6.18
C GLU A 837 17.57 12.51 4.80
N LYS A 838 17.01 13.69 4.49
CA LYS A 838 16.39 13.98 3.18
C LYS A 838 17.37 14.51 2.13
N GLY A 839 18.66 14.62 2.47
CA GLY A 839 19.73 14.99 1.55
C GLY A 839 20.10 16.47 1.54
N PRO A 840 21.26 16.82 0.96
CA PRO A 840 21.97 18.08 1.22
C PRO A 840 21.31 19.36 0.68
N PHE A 841 20.21 19.23 -0.08
CA PHE A 841 19.42 20.36 -0.59
C PHE A 841 18.07 20.53 0.12
N ALA A 842 17.73 19.63 1.05
CA ALA A 842 16.45 19.62 1.77
C ALA A 842 16.56 20.14 3.22
N SER A 843 17.78 20.41 3.70
CA SER A 843 18.09 20.82 5.07
C SER A 843 19.31 21.76 5.06
N ILE A 844 19.19 22.96 5.64
CA ILE A 844 20.32 23.87 5.87
C ILE A 844 20.87 23.61 7.27
N GLU A 845 21.94 22.84 7.32
CA GLU A 845 22.62 22.40 8.53
C GLU A 845 23.77 23.35 8.85
N LEU A 846 23.64 24.16 9.90
CA LEU A 846 24.68 25.08 10.34
C LEU A 846 25.35 24.57 11.62
N PRO A 847 26.69 24.56 11.70
CA PRO A 847 27.37 24.29 12.95
C PRO A 847 27.15 25.45 13.95
N TYR A 848 27.18 25.10 15.24
CA TYR A 848 26.84 26.01 16.34
C TYR A 848 27.68 27.29 16.39
N ASP A 849 28.94 27.23 15.94
CA ASP A 849 29.85 28.37 15.90
C ASP A 849 29.46 29.44 14.87
N ILE A 850 28.68 29.08 13.84
CA ILE A 850 28.09 30.01 12.87
C ILE A 850 26.79 30.64 13.42
N LEU A 851 26.12 29.98 14.36
CA LEU A 851 24.89 30.46 15.00
C LEU A 851 25.12 31.35 16.24
N ARG A 852 26.38 31.75 16.56
CA ARG A 852 26.76 32.38 17.84
C ARG A 852 27.74 33.58 17.75
N GLU A 853 27.95 34.25 18.89
CA GLU A 853 29.03 35.19 19.24
C GLU A 853 29.70 34.82 20.59
N ASN A 854 28.97 34.99 21.71
CA ASN A 854 29.24 34.76 23.14
C ASN A 854 29.35 33.27 23.56
N GLU A 855 29.33 33.04 24.88
CA GLU A 855 29.70 31.80 25.57
C GLU A 855 28.75 30.61 25.38
N GLN A 856 29.37 29.44 25.46
CA GLN A 856 28.79 28.11 25.40
C GLN A 856 28.79 27.51 26.79
N LEU A 857 27.63 27.08 27.28
CA LEU A 857 27.52 26.18 28.43
C LEU A 857 27.33 24.76 27.92
N ASP A 858 28.33 23.90 28.10
CA ASP A 858 28.22 22.46 27.80
C ASP A 858 27.36 21.77 28.87
N VAL A 859 26.04 21.85 28.73
CA VAL A 859 25.10 21.24 29.67
C VAL A 859 24.66 19.88 29.13
N PRO A 860 25.03 18.76 29.79
CA PRO A 860 24.50 17.45 29.41
C PRO A 860 23.04 17.34 29.84
N ALA A 861 22.15 17.10 28.88
CA ALA A 861 20.73 16.89 29.14
C ALA A 861 20.15 15.76 28.28
N SER A 862 19.02 15.20 28.75
CA SER A 862 18.31 14.10 28.10
C SER A 862 16.93 14.56 27.66
N TYR A 863 16.36 13.84 26.69
CA TYR A 863 15.08 14.16 26.10
C TYR A 863 14.10 12.99 26.16
N ALA A 864 13.16 13.06 27.11
CA ALA A 864 12.11 12.07 27.34
C ALA A 864 12.69 10.66 27.40
N GLN A 865 13.64 10.46 28.31
CA GLN A 865 14.41 9.22 28.44
C GLN A 865 13.79 8.23 29.44
N HIS A 866 13.88 6.94 29.13
CA HIS A 866 13.54 5.87 30.07
C HIS A 866 14.59 5.79 31.19
N PRO A 867 14.25 6.01 32.48
CA PRO A 867 15.24 6.12 33.56
C PRO A 867 16.09 4.86 33.82
N GLY A 868 15.54 3.68 33.54
CA GLY A 868 16.23 2.38 33.65
C GLY A 868 16.69 1.74 32.33
N ALA A 869 16.86 2.50 31.24
CA ALA A 869 17.28 1.92 29.96
C ALA A 869 18.78 1.58 29.96
N VAL A 870 19.15 0.50 29.28
CA VAL A 870 20.55 0.05 29.11
C VAL A 870 21.37 1.05 28.28
N ALA A 871 20.71 1.77 27.37
CA ALA A 871 21.32 2.79 26.54
C ALA A 871 20.62 4.14 26.77
N SER A 872 21.40 5.17 27.04
CA SER A 872 20.93 6.55 27.20
C SER A 872 21.61 7.46 26.19
N TYR A 873 20.81 8.26 25.49
CA TYR A 873 21.28 9.41 24.72
C TYR A 873 21.36 10.61 25.65
N GLN A 874 22.54 11.19 25.78
CA GLN A 874 22.73 12.51 26.36
C GLN A 874 23.16 13.45 25.24
N TYR A 875 22.50 14.59 25.15
CA TYR A 875 22.89 15.67 24.27
C TYR A 875 23.84 16.57 25.07
N ILE A 876 24.98 16.92 24.48
CA ILE A 876 25.75 18.08 24.94
C ILE A 876 25.02 19.26 24.32
N GLU A 877 24.20 19.92 25.13
CA GLU A 877 23.36 21.01 24.68
C GLU A 877 24.05 22.34 24.87
N TYR A 878 23.77 23.24 23.94
CA TYR A 878 24.44 24.53 23.88
C TYR A 878 23.47 25.62 24.29
N SER A 879 23.64 26.16 25.49
CA SER A 879 22.91 27.36 25.90
C SER A 879 23.45 28.56 25.14
N ILE A 880 22.58 29.31 24.47
CA ILE A 880 22.88 30.62 23.86
C ILE A 880 22.15 31.73 24.62
N LEU A 881 22.90 32.79 24.92
CA LEU A 881 22.39 34.11 25.30
C LEU A 881 22.82 35.15 24.25
N TYR A 882 21.89 35.60 23.40
CA TYR A 882 22.09 36.82 22.59
C TYR A 882 21.14 37.94 22.97
N ILE A 883 21.78 39.06 23.32
CA ILE A 883 21.28 40.41 23.06
C ILE A 883 21.79 40.74 21.66
N LEU A 884 20.91 41.00 20.70
CA LEU A 884 21.30 41.46 19.36
C LEU A 884 21.29 42.99 19.29
N PRO A 885 22.46 43.63 19.18
CA PRO A 885 22.60 44.91 18.51
C PRO A 885 23.54 44.76 17.30
N TYR A 886 22.95 44.75 16.09
CA TYR A 886 23.62 44.69 14.78
C TYR A 886 24.35 43.39 14.43
N TYR A 887 23.72 42.54 13.60
CA TYR A 887 24.25 42.15 12.28
C TYR A 887 23.24 41.31 11.48
N PHE A 888 22.46 41.96 10.63
CA PHE A 888 22.08 41.54 9.27
C PHE A 888 21.70 42.82 8.47
#